data_AF-A0A2D9GAH6-F1
#
_entry.id   AF-A0A2D9GAH6-F1
#
_cell.length_a   1.000
_cell.length_b   1.000
_cell.length_c   1.000
_cell.angle_alpha   90.00
_cell.angle_beta   90.00
_cell.angle_gamma   90.00
#
_symmetry.space_group_name_H-M   'P 1'
#
loop_
_entity.id
_entity.type
_entity.pdbx_description
1 polymer ?
#
loop_
_entity_poly.entity_id
_entity_poly.type
_entity_poly.pdbx_seq_one_letter_code
_entity_poly.pdbx_strand_id
1 'polypeptide(L)'
;FPFIPGQWEDLDGDGYGDNPNGNESDDCISQSGTSTLTVNYTSNTLEILLGCLDSDGDEIADTGDPCPFLFGNSWVDRFGCPDTDLDGISDLNDPNEFEMTENTQDWDNDGYLDHSPDSSNNVDAFPEDSTQWADSDGDGFGDNSKGNNADAFPEDSTQWRDSDGDGFGDEENGNNPDNCPFERGNSTNDRLGCIDTDGDGYSDESSGWRAHPYGYADSHPDDPTQWEDSDGDGFGDNPNGFEYDAFPNDFYENFDEDDDGIGDNSDWCPNVRGTSYEDGVVGCPDSDGDGWADEIDAFENDGTQWSDVDFDGRGDNLEGQNPDYFPFIPGQWEDLDGDGYGDNPTGPFADVFPNDSTQWTDYDGDNCGDNQDGNNPDRFPTDPTQCEDTDGDGYGDNPNGRDPDMFIDIYSQWADSDGDGLGDNISEGASLADICVDPETGNDKSCIYDRDNDGFDDLEDQFPDEPTQWVDADEDGKGDNPLGYNGDPSMNDRDNDGYPDPMEEYPEMTYLDPDSGEARTCLDIPSILWGIEDAFPDNPSEWSDWDRDCLGDNIDNDDDNDGSSDMEELVAGTSAFASGETPWGGVWVPGANVELGAWDLIGILVGVPSVLYLGFAFVTRDRRAMRYEDELLDCEDVVELEQISESYERALMMRLLGPHHGLMLERVRSRIEVQIETRGGGIRPADIVADAVGKNSKKAPKIPDDETNED
;
A
#
# COMPACT_ATOMS: atom_id res chain seq x y z
N PHE A 1 69.85 -115.51 -87.40
CA PHE A 1 69.92 -116.78 -86.60
C PHE A 1 69.02 -117.88 -87.22
N PRO A 2 68.94 -119.15 -86.74
CA PRO A 2 67.82 -119.54 -85.86
C PRO A 2 67.97 -120.81 -84.96
N PHE A 3 67.46 -120.75 -83.74
CA PHE A 3 66.74 -121.89 -83.12
C PHE A 3 65.21 -121.71 -83.16
N ILE A 4 64.74 -120.48 -83.40
CA ILE A 4 63.34 -120.07 -83.48
C ILE A 4 62.80 -120.34 -84.90
N PRO A 5 61.64 -121.02 -85.07
CA PRO A 5 61.06 -121.27 -86.39
C PRO A 5 60.68 -119.99 -87.14
N GLY A 6 61.27 -119.78 -88.32
CA GLY A 6 60.91 -118.69 -89.24
C GLY A 6 61.95 -117.58 -89.36
N GLN A 7 62.88 -117.46 -88.41
CA GLN A 7 63.96 -116.46 -88.47
C GLN A 7 65.08 -116.86 -89.44
N TRP A 8 65.82 -115.86 -89.97
CA TRP A 8 66.91 -116.08 -90.94
C TRP A 8 68.13 -115.17 -90.74
N GLU A 9 67.96 -113.86 -90.62
CA GLU A 9 69.05 -112.93 -90.27
C GLU A 9 68.92 -112.44 -88.80
N ASP A 10 69.80 -111.51 -88.43
CA ASP A 10 70.08 -110.91 -87.11
C ASP A 10 71.17 -109.86 -87.43
N LEU A 11 70.78 -108.58 -87.53
CA LEU A 11 71.59 -107.55 -88.17
C LEU A 11 72.58 -106.84 -87.24
N ASP A 12 72.21 -106.60 -85.99
CA ASP A 12 73.04 -105.91 -84.99
C ASP A 12 73.61 -106.85 -83.91
N GLY A 13 73.08 -108.06 -83.75
CA GLY A 13 73.72 -109.17 -83.06
C GLY A 13 73.25 -109.43 -81.64
N ASP A 14 72.06 -108.97 -81.24
CA ASP A 14 71.53 -109.17 -79.88
C ASP A 14 71.02 -110.58 -79.60
N GLY A 15 70.42 -111.23 -80.60
CA GLY A 15 69.91 -112.59 -80.55
C GLY A 15 68.45 -112.78 -80.98
N TYR A 16 67.71 -111.69 -81.25
CA TYR A 16 66.41 -111.72 -81.91
C TYR A 16 66.58 -111.97 -83.43
N GLY A 17 65.59 -111.62 -84.26
CA GLY A 17 65.67 -111.92 -85.70
C GLY A 17 64.85 -111.03 -86.62
N ASP A 18 65.52 -110.54 -87.66
CA ASP A 18 65.06 -109.54 -88.64
C ASP A 18 63.82 -109.90 -89.47
N ASN A 19 63.16 -111.06 -89.26
CA ASN A 19 61.99 -111.43 -90.05
C ASN A 19 60.68 -111.01 -89.37
N PRO A 20 59.98 -109.95 -89.82
CA PRO A 20 58.66 -109.55 -89.29
C PRO A 20 57.51 -110.51 -89.67
N ASN A 21 57.84 -111.71 -90.16
CA ASN A 21 56.91 -112.82 -90.38
C ASN A 21 57.40 -114.13 -89.71
N GLY A 22 58.45 -114.05 -88.89
CA GLY A 22 58.87 -115.12 -87.97
C GLY A 22 58.14 -115.02 -86.63
N ASN A 23 58.29 -116.04 -85.79
CA ASN A 23 58.05 -115.89 -84.36
C ASN A 23 59.20 -115.08 -83.74
N GLU A 24 58.93 -114.33 -82.67
CA GLU A 24 59.92 -113.52 -81.95
C GLU A 24 60.81 -112.70 -82.92
N SER A 25 60.15 -111.84 -83.70
CA SER A 25 60.82 -110.89 -84.58
C SER A 25 61.40 -109.74 -83.77
N ASP A 26 62.61 -109.33 -84.13
CA ASP A 26 63.19 -108.08 -83.67
C ASP A 26 62.35 -106.90 -84.21
N ASP A 27 61.94 -106.00 -83.32
CA ASP A 27 61.18 -104.79 -83.63
C ASP A 27 62.09 -103.57 -83.86
N CYS A 28 63.38 -103.64 -83.49
CA CYS A 28 64.36 -102.55 -83.54
C CYS A 28 65.41 -102.64 -84.67
N ILE A 29 65.87 -103.83 -85.10
CA ILE A 29 66.58 -104.20 -86.37
C ILE A 29 67.88 -103.44 -86.70
N SER A 30 68.24 -102.41 -85.94
CA SER A 30 69.35 -101.50 -86.20
C SER A 30 69.95 -100.90 -84.92
N GLN A 31 69.52 -101.43 -83.77
CA GLN A 31 69.85 -101.00 -82.43
C GLN A 31 69.68 -102.19 -81.48
N SER A 32 70.74 -103.00 -81.38
CA SER A 32 70.82 -104.19 -80.51
C SER A 32 70.34 -103.90 -79.09
N GLY A 33 69.44 -104.72 -78.56
CA GLY A 33 68.82 -104.51 -77.25
C GLY A 33 68.59 -105.78 -76.44
N THR A 34 67.89 -105.64 -75.32
CA THR A 34 67.52 -106.76 -74.44
C THR A 34 66.04 -106.80 -74.07
N SER A 35 65.29 -105.71 -74.34
CA SER A 35 63.87 -105.62 -74.01
C SER A 35 63.04 -106.80 -74.53
N THR A 36 62.06 -107.17 -73.72
CA THR A 36 60.95 -108.07 -74.09
C THR A 36 59.62 -107.30 -74.18
N LEU A 37 59.52 -106.14 -73.52
CA LEU A 37 58.31 -105.36 -73.33
C LEU A 37 58.52 -103.85 -73.53
N THR A 38 57.42 -103.10 -73.60
CA THR A 38 57.38 -101.64 -73.54
C THR A 38 56.05 -101.17 -72.94
N VAL A 39 56.01 -100.04 -72.22
CA VAL A 39 54.74 -99.51 -71.69
C VAL A 39 54.03 -98.69 -72.76
N ASN A 40 52.80 -99.07 -73.10
CA ASN A 40 51.94 -98.22 -73.93
C ASN A 40 51.28 -97.14 -73.06
N TYR A 41 51.88 -95.95 -73.04
CA TYR A 41 51.39 -94.75 -72.33
C TYR A 41 49.93 -94.35 -72.66
N THR A 42 49.30 -94.90 -73.70
CA THR A 42 47.89 -94.60 -74.07
C THR A 42 46.89 -95.53 -73.38
N SER A 43 47.32 -96.71 -72.94
CA SER A 43 46.49 -97.72 -72.27
C SER A 43 46.98 -98.12 -70.87
N ASN A 44 48.17 -97.65 -70.47
CA ASN A 44 48.94 -98.12 -69.31
C ASN A 44 49.04 -99.64 -69.23
N THR A 45 49.50 -100.25 -70.33
CA THR A 45 49.68 -101.70 -70.43
C THR A 45 51.03 -102.02 -71.05
N LEU A 46 51.68 -103.06 -70.53
CA LEU A 46 52.83 -103.70 -71.16
C LEU A 46 52.42 -104.32 -72.51
N GLU A 47 53.05 -103.85 -73.58
CA GLU A 47 52.99 -104.44 -74.92
C GLU A 47 54.34 -105.11 -75.24
N ILE A 48 54.33 -106.13 -76.10
CA ILE A 48 55.56 -106.82 -76.51
C ILE A 48 56.36 -105.92 -77.46
N LEU A 49 57.64 -105.72 -77.14
CA LEU A 49 58.60 -105.03 -78.00
C LEU A 49 59.96 -105.72 -77.83
N LEU A 50 60.42 -106.41 -78.88
CA LEU A 50 61.60 -107.28 -78.80
C LEU A 50 62.83 -106.61 -79.43
N GLY A 51 63.99 -106.75 -78.78
CA GLY A 51 65.29 -106.33 -79.33
C GLY A 51 65.58 -104.84 -79.26
N CYS A 52 64.72 -104.05 -78.60
CA CYS A 52 64.98 -102.63 -78.38
C CYS A 52 65.86 -102.37 -77.17
N LEU A 53 66.54 -101.21 -77.17
CA LEU A 53 67.42 -100.80 -76.07
C LEU A 53 66.66 -100.76 -74.75
N ASP A 54 67.30 -101.38 -73.77
CA ASP A 54 66.94 -101.53 -72.37
C ASP A 54 68.27 -101.23 -71.64
N SER A 55 68.31 -100.11 -70.92
CA SER A 55 69.55 -99.48 -70.43
C SER A 55 69.98 -99.92 -69.03
N ASP A 56 69.10 -100.57 -68.26
CA ASP A 56 69.37 -101.01 -66.88
C ASP A 56 69.06 -102.49 -66.61
N GLY A 57 68.27 -103.16 -67.45
CA GLY A 57 68.09 -104.61 -67.49
C GLY A 57 66.77 -105.16 -66.94
N ASP A 58 65.71 -104.35 -66.86
CA ASP A 58 64.39 -104.75 -66.30
C ASP A 58 63.47 -105.49 -67.29
N GLU A 59 63.92 -105.68 -68.54
CA GLU A 59 63.19 -106.21 -69.71
C GLU A 59 62.23 -105.22 -70.42
N ILE A 60 62.11 -103.95 -69.99
CA ILE A 60 61.33 -102.89 -70.64
C ILE A 60 62.25 -101.99 -71.49
N ALA A 61 61.79 -101.59 -72.68
CA ALA A 61 62.57 -100.72 -73.56
C ALA A 61 62.55 -99.24 -73.12
N ASP A 62 63.71 -98.57 -73.18
CA ASP A 62 63.97 -97.14 -72.89
C ASP A 62 62.93 -96.17 -73.50
N THR A 63 62.30 -96.56 -74.61
CA THR A 63 61.34 -95.74 -75.35
C THR A 63 59.92 -95.72 -74.75
N GLY A 64 59.60 -96.67 -73.87
CA GLY A 64 58.33 -96.79 -73.16
C GLY A 64 58.45 -96.91 -71.65
N ASP A 65 59.64 -97.14 -71.11
CA ASP A 65 59.87 -97.18 -69.66
C ASP A 65 59.74 -95.77 -69.00
N PRO A 66 58.98 -95.62 -67.90
CA PRO A 66 58.97 -94.45 -67.03
C PRO A 66 60.25 -94.24 -66.18
N CYS A 67 61.14 -95.22 -66.07
CA CYS A 67 62.36 -95.23 -65.25
C CYS A 67 63.68 -95.67 -65.97
N PRO A 68 63.97 -95.26 -67.23
CA PRO A 68 64.88 -95.90 -68.21
C PRO A 68 66.39 -95.92 -67.92
N PHE A 69 66.81 -95.69 -66.68
CA PHE A 69 68.20 -95.82 -66.21
C PHE A 69 68.28 -96.36 -64.77
N LEU A 70 67.21 -96.96 -64.25
CA LEU A 70 67.03 -97.35 -62.86
C LEU A 70 66.07 -98.56 -62.72
N PHE A 71 66.62 -99.75 -62.98
CA PHE A 71 65.99 -101.08 -62.85
C PHE A 71 64.92 -101.15 -61.75
N GLY A 72 63.71 -101.53 -62.13
CA GLY A 72 62.56 -101.65 -61.24
C GLY A 72 61.87 -103.01 -61.23
N ASN A 73 60.79 -103.09 -60.46
CA ASN A 73 59.92 -104.28 -60.37
C ASN A 73 58.41 -103.93 -60.26
N SER A 74 58.07 -102.64 -60.09
CA SER A 74 56.67 -102.18 -60.00
C SER A 74 55.85 -102.59 -61.22
N TRP A 75 54.55 -102.84 -60.98
CA TRP A 75 53.62 -103.39 -61.97
C TRP A 75 52.17 -102.91 -61.80
N VAL A 76 51.88 -102.06 -60.80
CA VAL A 76 50.55 -101.47 -60.56
C VAL A 76 50.39 -100.15 -61.32
N ASP A 77 51.34 -99.23 -61.18
CA ASP A 77 51.25 -97.84 -61.66
C ASP A 77 52.27 -97.53 -62.77
N ARG A 78 53.57 -97.53 -62.46
CA ARG A 78 54.68 -97.06 -63.29
C ARG A 78 55.64 -98.22 -63.59
N PHE A 79 55.13 -99.20 -64.32
CA PHE A 79 55.85 -100.41 -64.76
C PHE A 79 57.34 -100.16 -65.04
N GLY A 80 58.23 -100.90 -64.40
CA GLY A 80 59.69 -100.78 -64.58
C GLY A 80 60.39 -99.80 -63.64
N CYS A 81 59.64 -99.11 -62.77
CA CYS A 81 60.23 -98.29 -61.72
C CYS A 81 60.58 -99.08 -60.44
N PRO A 82 61.51 -98.57 -59.63
CA PRO A 82 61.78 -99.06 -58.28
C PRO A 82 60.51 -99.29 -57.46
N ASP A 83 60.56 -100.37 -56.71
CA ASP A 83 59.53 -100.96 -55.86
C ASP A 83 60.35 -101.65 -54.76
N THR A 84 60.36 -101.06 -53.56
CA THR A 84 61.32 -101.37 -52.50
C THR A 84 60.87 -102.51 -51.59
N ASP A 85 59.57 -102.72 -51.41
CA ASP A 85 59.02 -103.79 -50.56
C ASP A 85 58.32 -104.94 -51.31
N LEU A 86 58.02 -104.74 -52.61
CA LEU A 86 57.51 -105.71 -53.57
C LEU A 86 55.99 -105.95 -53.54
N ASP A 87 55.18 -104.94 -53.17
CA ASP A 87 53.73 -104.97 -53.38
C ASP A 87 53.31 -104.69 -54.84
N GLY A 88 54.10 -103.90 -55.58
CA GLY A 88 53.90 -103.57 -57.00
C GLY A 88 53.64 -102.09 -57.32
N ILE A 89 53.42 -101.22 -56.35
CA ILE A 89 53.41 -99.76 -56.51
C ILE A 89 54.88 -99.29 -56.67
N SER A 90 55.12 -98.14 -57.33
CA SER A 90 56.46 -97.59 -57.47
C SER A 90 56.83 -96.61 -56.34
N ASP A 91 58.09 -96.64 -55.87
CA ASP A 91 58.66 -95.83 -54.76
C ASP A 91 58.35 -94.31 -54.79
N LEU A 92 57.86 -93.76 -55.90
CA LEU A 92 57.51 -92.33 -56.05
C LEU A 92 56.05 -92.01 -55.73
N ASN A 93 55.19 -93.03 -55.81
CA ASN A 93 53.73 -92.97 -55.73
C ASN A 93 53.20 -93.87 -54.60
N ASP A 94 54.09 -94.46 -53.81
CA ASP A 94 53.80 -95.34 -52.70
C ASP A 94 53.77 -94.52 -51.39
N PRO A 95 52.62 -94.43 -50.69
CA PRO A 95 52.52 -93.74 -49.40
C PRO A 95 53.44 -94.33 -48.32
N ASN A 96 53.84 -95.60 -48.44
CA ASN A 96 54.60 -96.34 -47.45
C ASN A 96 55.73 -97.18 -48.09
N GLU A 97 56.77 -96.52 -48.66
CA GLU A 97 58.02 -97.07 -49.31
C GLU A 97 58.69 -98.34 -48.69
N PHE A 98 58.24 -98.83 -47.53
CA PHE A 98 58.79 -99.94 -46.75
C PHE A 98 57.75 -100.91 -46.12
N GLU A 99 56.42 -100.73 -46.29
CA GLU A 99 55.37 -101.54 -45.62
C GLU A 99 54.18 -101.98 -46.52
N MET A 100 54.47 -102.78 -47.54
CA MET A 100 53.59 -103.46 -48.52
C MET A 100 52.07 -103.49 -48.24
N THR A 101 51.26 -102.97 -49.17
CA THR A 101 49.80 -103.17 -49.14
C THR A 101 49.40 -104.64 -49.38
N GLU A 102 48.37 -105.13 -48.69
CA GLU A 102 47.73 -106.40 -49.09
C GLU A 102 46.76 -106.22 -50.27
N ASN A 103 46.49 -104.98 -50.71
CA ASN A 103 45.45 -104.62 -51.66
C ASN A 103 45.85 -103.43 -52.56
N THR A 104 46.23 -103.65 -53.82
CA THR A 104 46.74 -102.59 -54.73
C THR A 104 45.67 -101.62 -55.29
N GLN A 105 44.60 -101.36 -54.53
CA GLN A 105 43.51 -100.39 -54.75
C GLN A 105 43.23 -99.54 -53.48
N ASP A 106 44.18 -99.59 -52.55
CA ASP A 106 44.17 -99.21 -51.13
C ASP A 106 45.65 -98.99 -50.80
N TRP A 107 46.21 -97.88 -51.33
CA TRP A 107 47.67 -97.70 -51.45
C TRP A 107 48.36 -97.44 -50.11
N ASP A 108 47.71 -96.74 -49.19
CA ASP A 108 48.24 -96.50 -47.85
C ASP A 108 47.90 -97.63 -46.84
N ASN A 109 47.08 -98.60 -47.25
CA ASN A 109 46.73 -99.84 -46.54
C ASN A 109 45.90 -99.60 -45.26
N ASP A 110 45.13 -98.52 -45.18
CA ASP A 110 44.22 -98.22 -44.07
C ASP A 110 42.92 -99.06 -44.11
N GLY A 111 42.51 -99.52 -45.30
CA GLY A 111 41.33 -100.35 -45.55
C GLY A 111 40.14 -99.66 -46.23
N TYR A 112 40.25 -98.38 -46.59
CA TYR A 112 39.38 -97.70 -47.55
C TYR A 112 40.03 -97.77 -48.95
N LEU A 113 39.22 -97.60 -50.01
CA LEU A 113 39.74 -97.69 -51.38
C LEU A 113 39.92 -96.29 -51.95
N ASP A 114 41.03 -96.09 -52.65
CA ASP A 114 41.55 -94.82 -53.15
C ASP A 114 41.90 -94.90 -54.65
N HIS A 115 42.41 -96.06 -55.08
CA HIS A 115 42.95 -96.34 -56.41
C HIS A 115 42.21 -97.50 -57.13
N SER A 116 40.93 -97.71 -56.81
CA SER A 116 40.11 -98.73 -57.49
C SER A 116 39.85 -98.36 -58.97
N PRO A 117 39.80 -99.35 -59.91
CA PRO A 117 39.45 -99.11 -61.31
C PRO A 117 38.00 -98.67 -61.56
N ASP A 118 37.12 -98.75 -60.55
CA ASP A 118 35.80 -98.13 -60.55
C ASP A 118 35.84 -96.93 -59.60
N SER A 119 35.89 -95.72 -60.16
CA SER A 119 36.03 -94.47 -59.41
C SER A 119 34.84 -94.13 -58.50
N SER A 120 33.83 -95.00 -58.39
CA SER A 120 32.76 -94.90 -57.37
C SER A 120 33.05 -95.73 -56.11
N ASN A 121 34.11 -96.54 -56.13
CA ASN A 121 34.68 -97.19 -54.94
C ASN A 121 35.77 -96.34 -54.27
N ASN A 122 36.35 -95.36 -54.97
CA ASN A 122 37.38 -94.47 -54.44
C ASN A 122 36.69 -93.50 -53.48
N VAL A 123 36.60 -93.91 -52.21
CA VAL A 123 35.81 -93.28 -51.14
C VAL A 123 36.67 -92.64 -50.08
N ASP A 124 37.95 -92.96 -50.07
CA ASP A 124 38.96 -92.30 -49.26
C ASP A 124 39.18 -90.85 -49.75
N ALA A 125 39.36 -89.95 -48.78
CA ALA A 125 39.68 -88.53 -48.98
C ALA A 125 41.19 -88.21 -48.86
N PHE A 126 41.99 -89.09 -48.26
CA PHE A 126 43.40 -88.88 -47.96
C PHE A 126 44.32 -90.03 -48.43
N PRO A 127 44.49 -90.29 -49.76
CA PRO A 127 45.23 -91.45 -50.33
C PRO A 127 46.73 -91.59 -50.03
N GLU A 128 47.25 -90.82 -49.07
CA GLU A 128 48.66 -90.66 -48.74
C GLU A 128 48.87 -90.60 -47.21
N ASP A 129 47.83 -90.80 -46.38
CA ASP A 129 47.91 -90.76 -44.91
C ASP A 129 46.96 -91.78 -44.27
N SER A 130 47.47 -93.00 -44.01
CA SER A 130 46.73 -94.16 -43.47
C SER A 130 46.24 -94.02 -42.02
N THR A 131 46.13 -92.79 -41.56
CA THR A 131 45.51 -92.40 -40.31
C THR A 131 44.23 -91.56 -40.53
N GLN A 132 43.91 -91.19 -41.77
CA GLN A 132 42.71 -90.44 -42.18
C GLN A 132 42.08 -91.08 -43.42
N TRP A 133 40.76 -90.98 -43.55
CA TRP A 133 40.02 -91.58 -44.68
C TRP A 133 38.74 -90.84 -45.08
N ALA A 134 38.35 -89.80 -44.33
CA ALA A 134 37.11 -89.06 -44.53
C ALA A 134 37.33 -87.58 -44.17
N ASP A 135 36.75 -86.74 -45.01
CA ASP A 135 36.66 -85.29 -44.93
C ASP A 135 35.16 -84.98 -45.14
N SER A 136 34.43 -84.78 -44.04
CA SER A 136 32.96 -84.75 -44.06
C SER A 136 32.36 -83.44 -44.57
N ASP A 137 33.11 -82.33 -44.55
CA ASP A 137 32.64 -81.00 -45.00
C ASP A 137 33.45 -80.36 -46.15
N GLY A 138 34.66 -80.84 -46.43
CA GLY A 138 35.44 -80.55 -47.62
C GLY A 138 36.59 -79.55 -47.44
N ASP A 139 37.15 -79.40 -46.25
CA ASP A 139 38.19 -78.40 -45.94
C ASP A 139 39.64 -78.91 -46.08
N GLY A 140 39.85 -80.23 -46.04
CA GLY A 140 41.16 -80.89 -46.13
C GLY A 140 41.80 -81.31 -44.80
N PHE A 141 41.06 -81.29 -43.69
CA PHE A 141 41.40 -81.95 -42.42
C PHE A 141 40.52 -83.21 -42.22
N GLY A 142 40.98 -84.15 -41.40
CA GLY A 142 40.42 -85.52 -41.40
C GLY A 142 39.58 -85.89 -40.17
N ASP A 143 38.39 -86.45 -40.41
CA ASP A 143 37.37 -86.85 -39.43
C ASP A 143 37.89 -87.75 -38.28
N ASN A 144 38.96 -88.52 -38.49
CA ASN A 144 39.47 -89.44 -37.48
C ASN A 144 40.29 -88.69 -36.44
N SER A 145 39.69 -88.41 -35.29
CA SER A 145 40.25 -87.75 -34.09
C SER A 145 41.50 -88.41 -33.45
N LYS A 146 42.22 -89.27 -34.17
CA LYS A 146 43.47 -89.94 -33.80
C LYS A 146 44.51 -89.95 -34.92
N GLY A 147 44.16 -89.50 -36.12
CA GLY A 147 45.09 -89.37 -37.22
C GLY A 147 45.96 -88.12 -37.12
N ASN A 148 46.83 -87.95 -38.11
CA ASN A 148 47.55 -86.70 -38.31
C ASN A 148 46.55 -85.63 -38.77
N ASN A 149 46.79 -84.37 -38.40
CA ASN A 149 45.94 -83.22 -38.78
C ASN A 149 44.43 -83.53 -38.60
N ALA A 150 44.09 -84.22 -37.52
CA ALA A 150 42.71 -84.60 -37.25
C ALA A 150 41.87 -83.37 -36.94
N ASP A 151 40.71 -83.32 -37.56
CA ASP A 151 39.77 -82.24 -37.42
C ASP A 151 39.08 -82.25 -36.03
N ALA A 152 38.91 -81.07 -35.47
CA ALA A 152 38.16 -80.81 -34.25
C ALA A 152 36.65 -80.62 -34.50
N PHE A 153 36.22 -80.18 -35.68
CA PHE A 153 34.81 -79.89 -36.01
C PHE A 153 34.34 -80.44 -37.39
N PRO A 154 34.24 -81.78 -37.60
CA PRO A 154 33.96 -82.44 -38.90
C PRO A 154 32.58 -82.21 -39.58
N GLU A 155 31.91 -81.10 -39.27
CA GLU A 155 30.67 -80.65 -39.93
C GLU A 155 30.70 -79.11 -40.17
N ASP A 156 31.86 -78.45 -40.01
CA ASP A 156 32.06 -77.00 -40.22
C ASP A 156 33.42 -76.70 -40.90
N SER A 157 33.39 -76.64 -42.23
CA SER A 157 34.53 -76.41 -43.14
C SER A 157 35.21 -75.02 -43.03
N THR A 158 35.09 -74.39 -41.88
CA THR A 158 35.71 -73.11 -41.52
C THR A 158 36.47 -73.18 -40.19
N GLN A 159 36.43 -74.31 -39.48
CA GLN A 159 37.11 -74.54 -38.20
C GLN A 159 37.68 -75.96 -38.11
N TRP A 160 38.99 -76.12 -38.28
CA TRP A 160 39.65 -77.44 -38.21
C TRP A 160 40.40 -77.71 -36.89
N ARG A 161 40.45 -76.73 -35.99
CA ARG A 161 41.42 -76.71 -34.87
C ARG A 161 40.82 -76.16 -33.59
N ASP A 162 40.96 -76.94 -32.51
CA ASP A 162 40.73 -76.55 -31.12
C ASP A 162 42.07 -76.72 -30.37
N SER A 163 42.63 -75.62 -29.87
CA SER A 163 43.95 -75.59 -29.23
C SER A 163 44.02 -76.13 -27.80
N ASP A 164 42.93 -76.10 -27.04
CA ASP A 164 42.96 -76.36 -25.59
C ASP A 164 41.79 -77.19 -25.02
N GLY A 165 40.81 -77.54 -25.86
CA GLY A 165 39.76 -78.51 -25.61
C GLY A 165 38.51 -77.93 -24.99
N ASP A 166 38.09 -76.73 -25.42
CA ASP A 166 36.90 -76.04 -24.92
C ASP A 166 35.63 -76.24 -25.78
N GLY A 167 35.79 -76.36 -27.10
CA GLY A 167 34.70 -76.53 -28.07
C GLY A 167 34.43 -75.33 -28.98
N PHE A 168 35.29 -74.31 -29.00
CA PHE A 168 35.32 -73.25 -30.02
C PHE A 168 36.56 -73.40 -30.92
N GLY A 169 36.50 -72.83 -32.14
CA GLY A 169 37.52 -73.06 -33.17
C GLY A 169 38.53 -71.92 -33.30
N ASP A 170 39.82 -72.25 -33.40
CA ASP A 170 40.94 -71.31 -33.41
C ASP A 170 40.94 -70.28 -34.57
N GLU A 171 40.25 -70.56 -35.68
CA GLU A 171 40.40 -69.78 -36.91
C GLU A 171 39.50 -68.54 -36.88
N GLU A 172 40.11 -67.37 -36.67
CA GLU A 172 39.50 -66.02 -36.50
C GLU A 172 38.41 -65.67 -37.55
N ASN A 173 38.42 -66.31 -38.72
CA ASN A 173 37.52 -66.02 -39.85
C ASN A 173 36.44 -67.09 -40.07
N GLY A 174 36.40 -68.15 -39.25
CA GLY A 174 35.39 -69.20 -39.31
C GLY A 174 34.10 -68.86 -38.58
N ASN A 175 33.19 -69.83 -38.51
CA ASN A 175 32.01 -69.75 -37.64
C ASN A 175 32.43 -69.89 -36.18
N ASN A 176 31.70 -69.22 -35.28
CA ASN A 176 31.90 -69.28 -33.81
C ASN A 176 33.38 -69.36 -33.35
N PRO A 177 34.26 -68.45 -33.83
CA PRO A 177 35.68 -68.53 -33.58
C PRO A 177 36.00 -68.21 -32.12
N ASP A 178 36.92 -68.97 -31.54
CA ASP A 178 37.46 -68.72 -30.22
C ASP A 178 38.19 -67.36 -30.19
N ASN A 179 37.95 -66.59 -29.13
CA ASN A 179 38.55 -65.29 -28.88
C ASN A 179 39.65 -65.35 -27.80
N CYS A 180 39.81 -66.52 -27.16
CA CYS A 180 40.91 -66.89 -26.30
C CYS A 180 41.58 -68.26 -26.69
N PRO A 181 42.09 -68.49 -27.93
CA PRO A 181 42.58 -69.79 -28.46
C PRO A 181 43.74 -70.53 -27.76
N PHE A 182 44.04 -70.23 -26.51
CA PHE A 182 45.01 -70.93 -25.66
C PHE A 182 44.64 -70.92 -24.16
N GLU A 183 43.44 -70.43 -23.78
CA GLU A 183 43.01 -70.20 -22.38
C GLU A 183 41.63 -70.82 -22.01
N ARG A 184 41.21 -71.89 -22.70
CA ARG A 184 40.13 -72.86 -22.40
C ARG A 184 38.95 -72.35 -21.55
N GLY A 185 37.99 -71.71 -22.21
CA GLY A 185 36.87 -71.04 -21.56
C GLY A 185 35.52 -71.78 -21.54
N ASN A 186 34.47 -70.96 -21.43
CA ASN A 186 33.06 -71.33 -21.59
C ASN A 186 32.12 -70.16 -21.95
N SER A 187 32.60 -68.93 -22.09
CA SER A 187 31.78 -67.76 -22.43
C SER A 187 31.09 -67.87 -23.80
N THR A 188 29.87 -67.31 -23.91
CA THR A 188 29.00 -67.43 -25.09
C THR A 188 28.45 -66.11 -25.64
N ASN A 189 28.57 -65.00 -24.91
CA ASN A 189 27.81 -63.77 -25.16
C ASN A 189 28.66 -62.64 -25.77
N ASP A 190 29.85 -62.36 -25.21
CA ASP A 190 30.71 -61.25 -25.64
C ASP A 190 31.93 -61.70 -26.47
N ARG A 191 32.73 -62.59 -25.90
CA ARG A 191 33.88 -63.28 -26.51
C ARG A 191 33.60 -64.77 -26.40
N LEU A 192 33.73 -65.52 -27.48
CA LEU A 192 33.60 -66.98 -27.42
C LEU A 192 34.89 -67.61 -26.88
N GLY A 193 34.78 -68.72 -26.15
CA GLY A 193 35.90 -69.53 -25.66
C GLY A 193 36.82 -68.89 -24.62
N CYS A 194 36.44 -67.73 -24.07
CA CYS A 194 37.15 -67.09 -22.98
C CYS A 194 36.65 -67.60 -21.62
N ILE A 195 37.50 -67.38 -20.60
CA ILE A 195 37.17 -67.69 -19.19
C ILE A 195 35.93 -66.89 -18.79
N ASP A 196 35.00 -67.59 -18.16
CA ASP A 196 33.70 -67.14 -17.64
C ASP A 196 33.54 -67.90 -16.31
N THR A 197 33.79 -67.21 -15.20
CA THR A 197 34.06 -67.84 -13.89
C THR A 197 32.79 -68.37 -13.20
N ASP A 198 31.62 -67.79 -13.44
CA ASP A 198 30.36 -68.19 -12.79
C ASP A 198 29.32 -68.87 -13.70
N GLY A 199 29.42 -68.70 -15.02
CA GLY A 199 28.65 -69.42 -16.04
C GLY A 199 27.43 -68.67 -16.60
N ASP A 200 27.39 -67.34 -16.53
CA ASP A 200 26.34 -66.51 -17.15
C ASP A 200 26.52 -66.36 -18.68
N GLY A 201 27.75 -66.53 -19.17
CA GLY A 201 28.15 -66.49 -20.58
C GLY A 201 28.90 -65.24 -21.02
N TYR A 202 29.10 -64.23 -20.17
CA TYR A 202 30.05 -63.14 -20.38
C TYR A 202 31.43 -63.52 -19.82
N SER A 203 32.50 -62.89 -20.33
CA SER A 203 33.87 -63.34 -20.03
C SER A 203 34.66 -62.41 -19.09
N ASP A 204 35.43 -63.01 -18.18
CA ASP A 204 36.33 -62.37 -17.21
C ASP A 204 37.26 -61.30 -17.83
N GLU A 205 37.60 -60.24 -17.08
CA GLU A 205 38.58 -59.25 -17.57
C GLU A 205 39.95 -59.90 -17.88
N SER A 206 40.49 -59.60 -19.07
CA SER A 206 41.78 -60.14 -19.52
C SER A 206 42.60 -59.12 -20.32
N SER A 207 43.73 -59.53 -20.90
CA SER A 207 44.80 -58.61 -21.34
C SER A 207 44.47 -57.77 -22.58
N GLY A 208 43.61 -56.76 -22.42
CA GLY A 208 43.10 -55.88 -23.48
C GLY A 208 41.57 -55.79 -23.50
N TRP A 209 40.89 -56.69 -22.79
CA TRP A 209 39.44 -56.73 -22.61
C TRP A 209 39.12 -56.43 -21.15
N ARG A 210 38.66 -55.22 -20.87
CA ARG A 210 38.38 -54.74 -19.51
C ARG A 210 36.91 -54.93 -19.17
N ALA A 211 36.64 -55.06 -17.89
CA ALA A 211 35.32 -54.88 -17.34
C ALA A 211 34.74 -53.49 -17.69
N HIS A 212 33.42 -53.41 -17.62
CA HIS A 212 32.67 -52.17 -17.49
C HIS A 212 33.22 -51.30 -16.32
N PRO A 213 33.11 -49.95 -16.36
CA PRO A 213 32.61 -49.10 -17.45
C PRO A 213 33.68 -48.79 -18.52
N TYR A 214 34.81 -49.53 -18.54
CA TYR A 214 35.98 -49.23 -19.41
C TYR A 214 36.17 -50.21 -20.58
N GLY A 215 35.28 -51.19 -20.74
CA GLY A 215 35.27 -52.22 -21.75
C GLY A 215 33.97 -53.02 -21.69
N TYR A 216 33.97 -54.26 -22.18
CA TYR A 216 32.78 -55.12 -22.27
C TYR A 216 33.04 -56.53 -21.73
N ALA A 217 34.09 -56.71 -20.92
CA ALA A 217 34.21 -57.88 -20.08
C ALA A 217 33.18 -57.79 -18.95
N ASP A 218 32.90 -58.92 -18.34
CA ASP A 218 32.10 -59.04 -17.14
C ASP A 218 32.64 -58.15 -15.99
N SER A 219 31.75 -57.37 -15.36
CA SER A 219 32.03 -56.53 -14.19
C SER A 219 31.89 -57.26 -12.84
N HIS A 220 31.17 -58.39 -12.80
CA HIS A 220 30.84 -59.15 -11.59
C HIS A 220 31.18 -60.67 -11.67
N PRO A 221 32.44 -61.11 -11.96
CA PRO A 221 32.77 -62.54 -12.22
C PRO A 221 32.68 -63.55 -11.06
N ASP A 222 31.89 -63.26 -10.02
CA ASP A 222 31.51 -64.14 -8.92
C ASP A 222 29.95 -64.19 -8.74
N ASP A 223 29.15 -63.47 -9.54
CA ASP A 223 27.67 -63.43 -9.49
C ASP A 223 27.02 -63.63 -10.89
N PRO A 224 26.50 -64.84 -11.20
CA PRO A 224 25.98 -65.22 -12.53
C PRO A 224 24.59 -64.62 -12.82
N THR A 225 24.35 -63.42 -12.33
CA THR A 225 23.14 -62.62 -12.55
C THR A 225 23.45 -61.16 -12.89
N GLN A 226 24.72 -60.75 -12.87
CA GLN A 226 25.21 -59.41 -13.22
C GLN A 226 26.45 -59.52 -14.13
N TRP A 227 26.58 -58.65 -15.12
CA TRP A 227 27.70 -58.66 -16.08
C TRP A 227 28.08 -57.28 -16.64
N GLU A 228 27.27 -56.25 -16.35
CA GLU A 228 27.38 -54.88 -16.88
C GLU A 228 27.26 -53.92 -15.68
N ASP A 229 28.08 -52.86 -15.69
CA ASP A 229 28.20 -51.83 -14.63
C ASP A 229 28.48 -50.50 -15.35
N SER A 230 27.43 -49.78 -15.71
CA SER A 230 27.50 -48.73 -16.74
C SER A 230 28.23 -47.45 -16.32
N ASP A 231 28.41 -47.18 -15.02
CA ASP A 231 29.19 -46.02 -14.54
C ASP A 231 30.35 -46.34 -13.58
N GLY A 232 30.44 -47.55 -13.02
CA GLY A 232 31.57 -48.06 -12.26
C GLY A 232 31.46 -47.96 -10.74
N ASP A 233 30.25 -47.85 -10.18
CA ASP A 233 30.04 -47.74 -8.73
C ASP A 233 30.19 -49.09 -7.98
N GLY A 234 29.91 -50.20 -8.67
CA GLY A 234 30.01 -51.57 -8.16
C GLY A 234 28.69 -52.29 -7.87
N PHE A 235 27.55 -51.77 -8.35
CA PHE A 235 26.30 -52.51 -8.53
C PHE A 235 26.09 -52.89 -10.01
N GLY A 236 25.16 -53.80 -10.31
CA GLY A 236 25.00 -54.37 -11.65
C GLY A 236 23.72 -53.96 -12.39
N ASP A 237 23.86 -53.61 -13.67
CA ASP A 237 22.80 -53.06 -14.54
C ASP A 237 21.56 -53.96 -14.74
N ASN A 238 21.63 -55.28 -14.49
CA ASN A 238 20.52 -56.19 -14.80
C ASN A 238 19.43 -56.16 -13.72
N PRO A 239 18.21 -55.64 -13.99
CA PRO A 239 17.14 -55.50 -12.99
C PRO A 239 16.46 -56.83 -12.60
N ASN A 240 17.04 -57.97 -12.99
CA ASN A 240 16.65 -59.31 -12.55
C ASN A 240 17.75 -59.99 -11.71
N GLY A 241 18.89 -59.31 -11.53
CA GLY A 241 20.04 -59.81 -10.79
C GLY A 241 19.93 -59.63 -9.29
N PHE A 242 20.92 -60.16 -8.58
CA PHE A 242 21.15 -59.85 -7.17
C PHE A 242 21.80 -58.46 -7.05
N GLU A 243 21.42 -57.71 -6.00
CA GLU A 243 21.90 -56.33 -5.72
C GLU A 243 22.07 -55.51 -7.01
N TYR A 244 20.96 -55.38 -7.77
CA TYR A 244 20.92 -54.64 -9.04
C TYR A 244 20.86 -53.13 -8.80
N ASP A 245 21.39 -52.38 -9.76
CA ASP A 245 21.37 -50.93 -9.76
C ASP A 245 20.04 -50.36 -10.30
N ALA A 246 19.36 -49.56 -9.49
CA ALA A 246 18.14 -48.83 -9.89
C ALA A 246 18.42 -47.66 -10.85
N PHE A 247 19.64 -47.09 -10.84
CA PHE A 247 20.06 -45.94 -11.64
C PHE A 247 21.41 -46.16 -12.38
N PRO A 248 21.51 -47.10 -13.36
CA PRO A 248 22.75 -47.49 -14.08
C PRO A 248 23.56 -46.42 -14.85
N ASN A 249 23.39 -45.12 -14.57
CA ASN A 249 24.10 -44.01 -15.20
C ASN A 249 24.44 -42.88 -14.20
N ASP A 250 24.15 -43.04 -12.89
CA ASP A 250 24.56 -42.09 -11.85
C ASP A 250 25.23 -42.78 -10.66
N PHE A 251 26.57 -42.88 -10.74
CA PHE A 251 27.57 -43.36 -9.77
C PHE A 251 27.38 -42.99 -8.27
N TYR A 252 26.39 -42.18 -7.92
CA TYR A 252 26.03 -41.84 -6.55
C TYR A 252 24.68 -42.40 -6.07
N GLU A 253 23.81 -42.91 -6.94
CA GLU A 253 22.50 -43.47 -6.60
C GLU A 253 22.41 -44.93 -7.09
N ASN A 254 22.01 -45.88 -6.25
CA ASN A 254 21.88 -47.30 -6.63
C ASN A 254 20.64 -48.01 -6.08
N PHE A 255 19.95 -47.41 -5.11
CA PHE A 255 18.71 -47.94 -4.52
C PHE A 255 17.54 -46.98 -4.72
N ASP A 256 16.36 -47.57 -4.88
CA ASP A 256 15.03 -46.96 -4.85
C ASP A 256 14.14 -47.92 -4.05
N GLU A 257 14.13 -47.79 -2.71
CA GLU A 257 13.49 -48.77 -1.78
C GLU A 257 11.95 -48.79 -1.89
N ASP A 258 11.31 -47.86 -2.62
CA ASP A 258 9.85 -47.87 -2.81
C ASP A 258 9.32 -47.78 -4.25
N ASP A 259 10.19 -47.70 -5.26
CA ASP A 259 9.98 -47.60 -6.71
C ASP A 259 9.26 -46.32 -7.25
N ASP A 260 9.59 -45.13 -6.73
CA ASP A 260 9.09 -43.83 -7.25
C ASP A 260 9.90 -43.26 -8.44
N GLY A 261 11.17 -43.63 -8.56
CA GLY A 261 12.09 -43.16 -9.61
C GLY A 261 13.08 -42.06 -9.19
N ILE A 262 13.21 -41.77 -7.90
CA ILE A 262 14.24 -40.92 -7.28
C ILE A 262 15.10 -41.81 -6.36
N GLY A 263 16.42 -41.64 -6.40
CA GLY A 263 17.33 -42.51 -5.64
C GLY A 263 17.39 -42.19 -4.15
N ASP A 264 17.62 -43.22 -3.34
CA ASP A 264 17.66 -43.23 -1.86
C ASP A 264 18.53 -42.14 -1.20
N ASN A 265 19.48 -41.50 -1.93
CA ASN A 265 20.28 -40.38 -1.41
C ASN A 265 20.08 -39.03 -2.11
N SER A 266 19.19 -38.96 -3.09
CA SER A 266 18.56 -37.71 -3.56
C SER A 266 17.15 -37.51 -2.96
N ASP A 267 16.47 -38.59 -2.57
CA ASP A 267 15.18 -38.57 -1.90
C ASP A 267 15.27 -38.17 -0.41
N TRP A 268 14.32 -37.36 0.02
CA TRP A 268 14.11 -36.92 1.40
C TRP A 268 13.14 -37.83 2.19
N CYS A 269 12.35 -38.63 1.49
CA CYS A 269 11.41 -39.63 2.00
C CYS A 269 11.64 -41.10 1.49
N PRO A 270 12.86 -41.72 1.54
CA PRO A 270 13.24 -43.01 0.87
C PRO A 270 12.47 -44.31 1.16
N ASN A 271 11.27 -44.26 1.73
CA ASN A 271 10.41 -45.37 2.13
C ASN A 271 8.90 -45.03 1.87
N VAL A 272 8.59 -43.86 1.27
CA VAL A 272 7.24 -43.31 1.10
C VAL A 272 7.06 -42.50 -0.21
N ARG A 273 7.19 -43.15 -1.38
CA ARG A 273 6.81 -42.70 -2.75
C ARG A 273 6.25 -41.29 -2.85
N GLY A 274 7.01 -40.38 -3.45
CA GLY A 274 6.62 -39.00 -3.68
C GLY A 274 6.44 -38.60 -5.13
N THR A 275 6.23 -37.29 -5.29
CA THR A 275 6.46 -36.56 -6.55
C THR A 275 7.04 -35.15 -6.33
N SER A 276 7.26 -34.73 -5.08
CA SER A 276 7.78 -33.40 -4.76
C SER A 276 9.19 -33.16 -5.31
N TYR A 277 9.50 -31.91 -5.65
CA TYR A 277 10.79 -31.50 -6.20
C TYR A 277 11.25 -30.08 -5.80
N GLU A 278 10.42 -29.29 -5.11
CA GLU A 278 10.74 -27.91 -4.68
C GLU A 278 11.37 -27.82 -3.27
N ASP A 279 12.01 -26.68 -2.98
CA ASP A 279 12.83 -26.32 -1.80
C ASP A 279 13.87 -27.38 -1.31
N GLY A 280 14.13 -28.41 -2.12
CA GLY A 280 15.04 -29.51 -1.79
C GLY A 280 14.41 -30.62 -0.94
N VAL A 281 13.08 -30.61 -0.74
CA VAL A 281 12.33 -31.76 -0.20
C VAL A 281 11.82 -32.57 -1.41
N VAL A 282 12.74 -33.33 -2.01
CA VAL A 282 12.51 -34.13 -3.22
C VAL A 282 12.06 -35.53 -2.83
N GLY A 283 11.15 -36.15 -3.60
CA GLY A 283 10.70 -37.54 -3.41
C GLY A 283 9.75 -37.79 -2.23
N CYS A 284 9.24 -36.72 -1.61
CA CYS A 284 8.18 -36.82 -0.61
C CYS A 284 6.77 -36.75 -1.24
N PRO A 285 5.74 -37.24 -0.54
CA PRO A 285 4.35 -37.13 -0.97
C PRO A 285 3.94 -35.69 -1.29
N ASP A 286 3.24 -35.55 -2.41
CA ASP A 286 2.74 -34.30 -3.00
C ASP A 286 1.31 -34.64 -3.47
N SER A 287 0.32 -34.15 -2.73
CA SER A 287 -1.06 -34.63 -2.80
C SER A 287 -1.89 -34.06 -3.95
N ASP A 288 -1.45 -32.99 -4.62
CA ASP A 288 -2.15 -32.40 -5.76
C ASP A 288 -1.31 -32.15 -7.02
N GLY A 289 0.02 -32.21 -6.93
CA GLY A 289 0.94 -32.31 -8.06
C GLY A 289 1.60 -31.00 -8.48
N ASP A 290 1.78 -30.03 -7.58
CA ASP A 290 2.44 -28.75 -7.90
C ASP A 290 3.98 -28.81 -7.77
N GLY A 291 4.50 -29.69 -6.90
CA GLY A 291 5.92 -29.91 -6.65
C GLY A 291 6.39 -29.65 -5.23
N TRP A 292 5.58 -29.06 -4.36
CA TRP A 292 5.86 -28.95 -2.93
C TRP A 292 5.41 -30.23 -2.20
N ALA A 293 6.07 -30.59 -1.11
CA ALA A 293 5.73 -31.79 -0.34
C ALA A 293 4.67 -31.51 0.73
N ASP A 294 3.77 -32.46 0.99
CA ASP A 294 2.71 -32.43 2.01
C ASP A 294 3.19 -32.01 3.42
N GLU A 295 4.49 -32.11 3.73
CA GLU A 295 5.05 -31.70 5.04
C GLU A 295 5.59 -30.26 5.11
N ILE A 296 5.74 -29.56 3.98
CA ILE A 296 6.16 -28.16 3.89
C ILE A 296 5.14 -27.25 3.19
N ASP A 297 4.24 -27.82 2.40
CA ASP A 297 3.14 -27.14 1.74
C ASP A 297 2.09 -26.64 2.77
N ALA A 298 1.70 -25.36 2.64
CA ALA A 298 0.63 -24.76 3.45
C ALA A 298 -0.79 -25.16 3.01
N PHE A 299 -0.96 -25.67 1.78
CA PHE A 299 -2.24 -25.91 1.11
C PHE A 299 -2.31 -27.27 0.39
N GLU A 300 -2.04 -28.37 1.10
CA GLU A 300 -2.01 -29.82 0.69
C GLU A 300 -2.98 -30.35 -0.42
N ASN A 301 -3.97 -29.57 -0.86
CA ASN A 301 -5.04 -29.94 -1.80
C ASN A 301 -5.41 -28.79 -2.79
N ASP A 302 -4.63 -27.71 -2.88
CA ASP A 302 -4.80 -26.60 -3.84
C ASP A 302 -3.44 -26.13 -4.41
N GLY A 303 -2.83 -26.97 -5.25
CA GLY A 303 -1.62 -26.78 -6.09
C GLY A 303 -1.64 -25.63 -7.09
N THR A 304 -2.25 -24.53 -6.69
CA THR A 304 -2.01 -23.18 -7.16
C THR A 304 -1.43 -22.29 -6.05
N GLN A 305 -1.31 -22.80 -4.82
CA GLN A 305 -0.79 -22.16 -3.62
C GLN A 305 0.04 -23.18 -2.83
N TRP A 306 1.17 -22.76 -2.27
CA TRP A 306 2.08 -23.63 -1.49
C TRP A 306 2.63 -23.00 -0.22
N SER A 307 2.38 -21.71 -0.01
CA SER A 307 2.98 -20.89 1.06
C SER A 307 1.96 -19.92 1.64
N ASP A 308 1.91 -19.87 2.97
CA ASP A 308 1.15 -18.93 3.81
C ASP A 308 2.13 -18.41 4.87
N VAL A 309 2.81 -17.29 4.59
CA VAL A 309 3.91 -16.81 5.45
C VAL A 309 3.41 -16.19 6.76
N ASP A 310 2.15 -15.73 6.82
CA ASP A 310 1.62 -14.96 7.95
C ASP A 310 0.52 -15.67 8.76
N PHE A 311 0.02 -16.80 8.25
CA PHE A 311 -0.92 -17.76 8.83
C PHE A 311 -2.39 -17.28 8.88
N ASP A 312 -2.80 -16.52 7.88
CA ASP A 312 -4.15 -16.04 7.61
C ASP A 312 -5.07 -17.14 7.01
N GLY A 313 -4.51 -18.09 6.26
CA GLY A 313 -5.23 -19.12 5.50
C GLY A 313 -5.44 -18.78 4.02
N ARG A 314 -4.58 -17.93 3.45
CA ARG A 314 -4.50 -17.58 2.01
C ARG A 314 -3.07 -17.72 1.52
N GLY A 315 -2.92 -17.93 0.21
CA GLY A 315 -1.64 -18.31 -0.36
C GLY A 315 -0.90 -17.17 -1.04
N ASP A 316 0.40 -17.10 -0.80
CA ASP A 316 1.30 -16.03 -1.27
C ASP A 316 1.44 -15.95 -2.82
N ASN A 317 0.99 -16.96 -3.56
CA ASN A 317 1.08 -16.96 -5.03
C ASN A 317 -0.07 -16.15 -5.66
N LEU A 318 0.26 -14.97 -6.15
CA LEU A 318 -0.66 -14.04 -6.83
C LEU A 318 -1.33 -14.61 -8.11
N GLU A 319 -0.79 -15.66 -8.73
CA GLU A 319 -1.43 -16.34 -9.87
C GLU A 319 -2.40 -17.47 -9.45
N GLY A 320 -2.49 -17.78 -8.15
CA GLY A 320 -3.25 -18.91 -7.61
C GLY A 320 -4.70 -18.63 -7.24
N GLN A 321 -5.35 -19.60 -6.58
CA GLN A 321 -6.69 -19.46 -6.02
C GLN A 321 -6.65 -18.73 -4.67
N ASN A 322 -7.60 -17.82 -4.44
CA ASN A 322 -7.68 -16.98 -3.21
C ASN A 322 -6.33 -16.34 -2.80
N PRO A 323 -5.61 -15.69 -3.72
CA PRO A 323 -4.27 -15.19 -3.46
C PRO A 323 -4.25 -14.14 -2.36
N ASP A 324 -3.14 -14.09 -1.64
CA ASP A 324 -2.82 -13.03 -0.70
C ASP A 324 -1.99 -11.93 -1.40
N TYR A 325 -2.51 -10.71 -1.40
CA TYR A 325 -1.80 -9.52 -1.88
C TYR A 325 -0.79 -8.94 -0.87
N PHE A 326 -0.86 -9.35 0.40
CA PHE A 326 -0.01 -8.88 1.49
C PHE A 326 0.63 -10.00 2.36
N PRO A 327 1.47 -10.93 1.81
CA PRO A 327 2.13 -12.08 2.46
C PRO A 327 2.94 -11.91 3.77
N PHE A 328 2.85 -10.76 4.45
CA PHE A 328 3.57 -10.44 5.67
C PHE A 328 2.71 -9.60 6.66
N ILE A 329 1.40 -9.49 6.44
CA ILE A 329 0.50 -8.53 7.12
C ILE A 329 -0.78 -9.24 7.63
N PRO A 330 -0.71 -9.99 8.76
CA PRO A 330 -1.76 -10.92 9.18
C PRO A 330 -3.18 -10.37 9.13
N GLY A 331 -3.96 -10.90 8.19
CA GLY A 331 -5.36 -10.50 7.96
C GLY A 331 -5.54 -9.33 6.99
N GLN A 332 -4.57 -9.02 6.11
CA GLN A 332 -4.80 -8.29 4.86
C GLN A 332 -4.54 -9.21 3.68
N TRP A 333 -5.34 -9.11 2.61
CA TRP A 333 -5.22 -10.02 1.47
C TRP A 333 -5.81 -9.53 0.14
N GLU A 334 -6.53 -8.42 0.12
CA GLU A 334 -7.29 -7.92 -1.04
C GLU A 334 -6.85 -6.46 -1.27
N ASP A 335 -6.52 -6.13 -2.51
CA ASP A 335 -6.10 -4.81 -2.98
C ASP A 335 -6.91 -4.53 -4.27
N LEU A 336 -8.11 -3.94 -4.09
CA LEU A 336 -9.12 -3.86 -5.14
C LEU A 336 -8.79 -2.85 -6.24
N ASP A 337 -7.99 -1.83 -5.97
CA ASP A 337 -7.62 -0.79 -6.94
C ASP A 337 -6.11 -0.59 -7.21
N GLY A 338 -5.23 -1.20 -6.41
CA GLY A 338 -3.81 -1.37 -6.69
C GLY A 338 -2.88 -0.33 -6.06
N ASP A 339 -3.24 0.24 -4.90
CA ASP A 339 -2.47 1.30 -4.24
C ASP A 339 -1.43 0.78 -3.23
N GLY A 340 -1.62 -0.44 -2.70
CA GLY A 340 -0.75 -1.09 -1.71
C GLY A 340 -1.23 -1.01 -0.25
N TYR A 341 -2.50 -0.70 0.01
CA TYR A 341 -3.20 -0.87 1.28
C TYR A 341 -4.29 -1.96 1.17
N GLY A 342 -4.67 -2.58 2.29
CA GLY A 342 -5.49 -3.80 2.28
C GLY A 342 -6.97 -3.57 2.58
N ASP A 343 -7.87 -4.08 1.74
CA ASP A 343 -9.32 -3.83 1.81
C ASP A 343 -10.00 -4.41 3.06
N ASN A 344 -9.36 -5.30 3.84
CA ASN A 344 -10.04 -5.93 4.98
C ASN A 344 -10.14 -4.94 6.16
N PRO A 345 -11.34 -4.45 6.52
CA PRO A 345 -11.52 -3.46 7.60
C PRO A 345 -11.29 -4.05 9.01
N THR A 346 -10.81 -5.29 9.11
CA THR A 346 -10.39 -5.94 10.35
C THR A 346 -8.89 -6.25 10.42
N GLY A 347 -8.15 -6.07 9.31
CA GLY A 347 -6.70 -6.18 9.28
C GLY A 347 -6.00 -4.91 9.79
N PRO A 348 -4.68 -4.95 10.03
CA PRO A 348 -3.89 -3.76 10.30
C PRO A 348 -3.72 -2.92 9.02
N PHE A 349 -3.59 -1.59 9.16
CA PHE A 349 -3.41 -0.65 8.04
C PHE A 349 -4.44 -0.84 6.91
N ALA A 350 -5.69 -1.12 7.30
CA ALA A 350 -6.78 -1.31 6.35
C ALA A 350 -7.05 -0.03 5.56
N ASP A 351 -7.30 -0.20 4.27
CA ASP A 351 -7.81 0.84 3.41
C ASP A 351 -9.25 1.22 3.83
N VAL A 352 -9.52 2.52 3.88
CA VAL A 352 -10.84 3.11 4.12
C VAL A 352 -11.59 3.40 2.81
N PHE A 353 -10.88 3.53 1.68
CA PHE A 353 -11.40 3.87 0.36
C PHE A 353 -11.10 2.85 -0.78
N PRO A 354 -11.47 1.54 -0.69
CA PRO A 354 -11.24 0.44 -1.67
C PRO A 354 -11.58 0.61 -3.17
N ASN A 355 -11.83 1.82 -3.66
CA ASN A 355 -12.21 2.14 -5.04
C ASN A 355 -11.57 3.46 -5.54
N ASP A 356 -10.71 4.12 -4.76
CA ASP A 356 -9.92 5.29 -5.17
C ASP A 356 -8.46 5.12 -4.74
N SER A 357 -7.63 4.59 -5.65
CA SER A 357 -6.20 4.24 -5.51
C SER A 357 -5.24 5.43 -5.26
N THR A 358 -5.76 6.48 -4.63
CA THR A 358 -5.08 7.70 -4.25
C THR A 358 -5.42 8.15 -2.83
N GLN A 359 -6.36 7.49 -2.15
CA GLN A 359 -6.76 7.74 -0.77
C GLN A 359 -6.83 6.41 -0.02
N TRP A 360 -6.33 6.36 1.22
CA TRP A 360 -6.31 5.11 1.99
C TRP A 360 -6.41 5.28 3.51
N THR A 361 -6.26 6.51 4.04
CA THR A 361 -6.51 6.83 5.44
C THR A 361 -7.54 7.95 5.60
N ASP A 362 -8.35 7.80 6.64
CA ASP A 362 -9.33 8.76 7.17
C ASP A 362 -9.03 8.82 8.68
N TYR A 363 -8.39 9.89 9.15
CA TYR A 363 -7.84 9.94 10.51
C TYR A 363 -8.91 10.13 11.61
N ASP A 364 -10.01 10.81 11.30
CA ASP A 364 -11.02 11.20 12.30
C ASP A 364 -12.46 10.70 12.03
N GLY A 365 -12.72 10.14 10.85
CA GLY A 365 -13.85 9.27 10.53
C GLY A 365 -14.97 9.92 9.73
N ASP A 366 -14.69 10.93 8.91
CA ASP A 366 -15.69 11.70 8.17
C ASP A 366 -15.91 11.25 6.71
N ASN A 367 -15.10 10.32 6.22
CA ASN A 367 -15.07 9.77 4.85
C ASN A 367 -14.46 10.72 3.78
N CYS A 368 -13.61 11.66 4.18
CA CYS A 368 -12.65 12.35 3.32
C CYS A 368 -11.23 11.77 3.54
N GLY A 369 -10.36 11.80 2.52
CA GLY A 369 -9.08 11.05 2.54
C GLY A 369 -7.86 11.92 2.85
N ASP A 370 -7.05 11.55 3.84
CA ASP A 370 -5.94 12.38 4.34
C ASP A 370 -4.84 12.70 3.30
N ASN A 371 -4.73 11.91 2.22
CA ASN A 371 -3.58 11.96 1.30
C ASN A 371 -3.67 13.16 0.34
N GLN A 372 -2.92 14.21 0.66
CA GLN A 372 -2.93 15.52 -0.03
C GLN A 372 -2.62 15.50 -1.54
N ASP A 373 -1.92 14.49 -2.03
CA ASP A 373 -1.61 14.33 -3.47
C ASP A 373 -2.71 13.54 -4.24
N GLY A 374 -3.75 13.05 -3.54
CA GLY A 374 -4.82 12.23 -4.10
C GLY A 374 -6.03 12.99 -4.64
N ASN A 375 -7.09 12.24 -4.97
CA ASN A 375 -8.39 12.78 -5.38
C ASN A 375 -9.16 13.31 -4.15
N ASN A 376 -9.81 14.46 -4.30
CA ASN A 376 -10.63 15.12 -3.27
C ASN A 376 -10.06 15.03 -1.82
N PRO A 377 -8.78 15.41 -1.62
CA PRO A 377 -8.10 15.19 -0.36
C PRO A 377 -8.70 16.03 0.75
N ASP A 378 -8.84 15.43 1.92
CA ASP A 378 -9.21 16.13 3.14
C ASP A 378 -8.16 17.19 3.48
N ARG A 379 -8.60 18.44 3.60
CA ARG A 379 -7.76 19.58 4.00
C ARG A 379 -7.57 19.70 5.51
N PHE A 380 -8.38 19.01 6.30
CA PHE A 380 -8.39 19.09 7.77
C PHE A 380 -8.31 17.72 8.48
N PRO A 381 -7.19 16.92 8.35
CA PRO A 381 -7.04 15.56 8.91
C PRO A 381 -7.03 15.38 10.45
N THR A 382 -7.78 16.22 11.17
CA THR A 382 -8.05 16.19 12.61
C THR A 382 -9.39 16.86 12.99
N ASP A 383 -10.18 17.38 12.04
CA ASP A 383 -11.53 17.89 12.28
C ASP A 383 -12.58 17.20 11.38
N PRO A 384 -13.34 16.19 11.90
CA PRO A 384 -14.29 15.35 11.15
C PRO A 384 -15.59 16.08 10.80
N THR A 385 -15.47 17.34 10.39
CA THR A 385 -16.54 18.27 10.07
C THR A 385 -16.17 19.20 8.91
N GLN A 386 -14.94 19.14 8.39
CA GLN A 386 -14.40 19.95 7.30
C GLN A 386 -13.55 19.06 6.39
N CYS A 387 -13.73 19.17 5.06
CA CYS A 387 -12.90 18.44 4.09
C CYS A 387 -12.26 19.33 3.01
N GLU A 388 -12.97 20.39 2.61
CA GLU A 388 -12.63 21.23 1.47
C GLU A 388 -12.20 22.61 1.98
N ASP A 389 -11.18 23.17 1.35
CA ASP A 389 -10.60 24.51 1.55
C ASP A 389 -10.34 25.02 0.12
N THR A 390 -11.28 25.84 -0.37
CA THR A 390 -11.35 26.19 -1.81
C THR A 390 -10.29 27.22 -2.22
N ASP A 391 -9.93 28.16 -1.35
CA ASP A 391 -8.96 29.22 -1.69
C ASP A 391 -7.57 29.07 -1.05
N GLY A 392 -7.44 28.27 0.02
CA GLY A 392 -6.19 27.83 0.63
C GLY A 392 -5.80 28.52 1.94
N ASP A 393 -6.69 29.24 2.62
CA ASP A 393 -6.35 30.05 3.79
C ASP A 393 -6.22 29.27 5.11
N GLY A 394 -6.86 28.10 5.20
CA GLY A 394 -6.87 27.23 6.37
C GLY A 394 -8.15 27.25 7.22
N TYR A 395 -9.26 27.77 6.70
CA TYR A 395 -10.62 27.58 7.22
C TYR A 395 -11.46 26.73 6.23
N GLY A 396 -12.49 26.03 6.75
CA GLY A 396 -13.13 24.95 5.98
C GLY A 396 -14.50 25.31 5.37
N ASP A 397 -14.68 24.91 4.11
CA ASP A 397 -15.83 25.24 3.24
C ASP A 397 -17.22 24.80 3.77
N ASN A 398 -17.32 23.92 4.79
CA ASN A 398 -18.60 23.46 5.31
C ASN A 398 -19.15 24.41 6.39
N PRO A 399 -20.25 25.16 6.14
CA PRO A 399 -20.81 26.12 7.10
C PRO A 399 -21.51 25.47 8.31
N ASN A 400 -21.41 24.14 8.46
CA ASN A 400 -21.87 23.40 9.65
C ASN A 400 -20.70 22.75 10.41
N GLY A 401 -19.46 22.96 9.96
CA GLY A 401 -18.26 22.45 10.59
C GLY A 401 -17.82 23.26 11.80
N ARG A 402 -16.68 22.87 12.38
CA ARG A 402 -15.91 23.74 13.27
C ARG A 402 -15.17 24.79 12.44
N ASP A 403 -15.02 25.98 13.02
CA ASP A 403 -14.29 27.13 12.48
C ASP A 403 -14.48 27.27 10.95
N PRO A 404 -15.75 27.38 10.50
CA PRO A 404 -16.09 27.35 9.09
C PRO A 404 -15.71 28.64 8.39
N ASP A 405 -15.32 28.52 7.14
CA ASP A 405 -15.10 29.66 6.27
C ASP A 405 -16.45 30.25 5.81
N MET A 406 -16.64 31.54 6.10
CA MET A 406 -17.79 32.32 5.67
C MET A 406 -17.67 32.87 4.24
N PHE A 407 -16.49 32.81 3.60
CA PHE A 407 -16.15 33.55 2.39
C PHE A 407 -15.62 32.76 1.17
N ILE A 408 -15.04 31.56 1.32
CA ILE A 408 -14.80 30.43 0.35
C ILE A 408 -14.02 30.73 -0.96
N ASP A 409 -14.17 31.93 -1.53
CA ASP A 409 -13.51 32.44 -2.74
C ASP A 409 -12.47 33.56 -2.39
N ILE A 410 -12.21 33.84 -1.10
CA ILE A 410 -11.55 35.08 -0.60
C ILE A 410 -10.54 34.85 0.56
N TYR A 411 -9.39 34.26 0.26
CA TYR A 411 -8.21 33.94 1.10
C TYR A 411 -7.77 34.92 2.22
N SER A 412 -8.29 36.15 2.27
CA SER A 412 -8.06 37.10 3.35
C SER A 412 -9.18 37.20 4.39
N GLN A 413 -10.27 36.44 4.23
CA GLN A 413 -11.47 36.50 5.06
C GLN A 413 -12.05 35.11 5.29
N TRP A 414 -12.47 34.86 6.53
CA TRP A 414 -13.06 33.58 6.95
C TRP A 414 -14.16 33.73 8.01
N ALA A 415 -14.28 34.90 8.65
CA ALA A 415 -15.22 35.17 9.74
C ALA A 415 -16.04 36.44 9.43
N ASP A 416 -17.32 36.39 9.79
CA ASP A 416 -18.36 37.43 9.64
C ASP A 416 -19.16 37.39 10.95
N SER A 417 -18.76 38.22 11.93
CA SER A 417 -19.25 38.13 13.32
C SER A 417 -20.66 38.69 13.55
N ASP A 418 -21.13 39.63 12.72
CA ASP A 418 -22.44 40.28 12.87
C ASP A 418 -23.45 39.97 11.74
N GLY A 419 -22.98 39.50 10.58
CA GLY A 419 -23.79 39.12 9.42
C GLY A 419 -24.00 40.22 8.37
N ASP A 420 -23.20 41.28 8.38
CA ASP A 420 -23.18 42.37 7.38
C ASP A 420 -22.74 41.88 5.98
N GLY A 421 -21.73 41.01 5.93
CA GLY A 421 -21.11 40.48 4.69
C GLY A 421 -19.77 41.12 4.29
N LEU A 422 -19.22 41.99 5.13
CA LEU A 422 -17.79 42.19 5.33
C LEU A 422 -17.25 41.16 6.35
N GLY A 423 -15.93 41.06 6.49
CA GLY A 423 -15.31 40.09 7.39
C GLY A 423 -14.29 40.68 8.37
N ASP A 424 -14.27 40.11 9.58
CA ASP A 424 -13.53 40.54 10.77
C ASP A 424 -12.00 40.75 10.53
N ASN A 425 -11.44 40.15 9.48
CA ASN A 425 -10.00 39.83 9.40
C ASN A 425 -9.19 40.90 8.66
N ILE A 426 -8.53 41.81 9.39
CA ILE A 426 -7.54 42.71 8.81
C ILE A 426 -6.17 42.03 8.67
N SER A 427 -5.73 41.87 7.42
CA SER A 427 -4.33 41.61 7.03
C SER A 427 -3.85 42.68 6.02
N GLU A 428 -2.53 42.82 5.81
CA GLU A 428 -1.96 43.84 4.91
C GLU A 428 -2.30 43.56 3.43
N GLY A 429 -3.47 44.03 3.00
CA GLY A 429 -4.04 43.77 1.68
C GLY A 429 -5.33 42.95 1.68
N ALA A 430 -5.95 42.71 2.84
CA ALA A 430 -7.27 42.09 2.93
C ALA A 430 -8.32 42.84 2.09
N SER A 431 -9.17 42.08 1.41
CA SER A 431 -10.34 42.60 0.70
C SER A 431 -11.61 42.28 1.46
N LEU A 432 -12.56 43.22 1.47
CA LEU A 432 -13.85 43.09 2.17
C LEU A 432 -13.69 42.84 3.68
N ALA A 433 -12.78 43.62 4.29
CA ALA A 433 -12.62 43.68 5.74
C ALA A 433 -13.43 44.82 6.36
N ASP A 434 -13.84 44.66 7.61
CA ASP A 434 -14.33 45.75 8.46
C ASP A 434 -13.21 46.69 8.88
N ILE A 435 -13.46 48.00 8.79
CA ILE A 435 -12.44 49.03 8.99
C ILE A 435 -13.05 50.23 9.71
N CYS A 436 -12.78 50.30 11.01
CA CYS A 436 -13.06 51.46 11.85
C CYS A 436 -11.85 52.41 11.91
N VAL A 437 -12.02 53.58 12.54
CA VAL A 437 -10.97 54.58 12.78
C VAL A 437 -10.61 54.60 14.27
N ASP A 438 -9.32 54.58 14.57
CA ASP A 438 -8.78 54.82 15.92
C ASP A 438 -9.06 56.29 16.35
N PRO A 439 -9.81 56.53 17.45
CA PRO A 439 -10.14 57.89 17.89
C PRO A 439 -8.94 58.73 18.34
N GLU A 440 -7.90 58.11 18.91
CA GLU A 440 -6.69 58.82 19.37
C GLU A 440 -5.73 59.14 18.23
N THR A 441 -5.59 58.22 17.27
CA THR A 441 -4.50 58.26 16.28
C THR A 441 -4.96 58.55 14.85
N GLY A 442 -6.25 58.39 14.53
CA GLY A 442 -6.83 58.65 13.22
C GLY A 442 -6.32 57.69 12.13
N ASN A 443 -5.98 56.46 12.50
CA ASN A 443 -5.58 55.39 11.58
C ASN A 443 -6.64 54.30 11.52
N ASP A 444 -6.74 53.65 10.37
CA ASP A 444 -7.56 52.47 10.10
C ASP A 444 -7.25 51.35 11.13
N LYS A 445 -8.29 50.83 11.82
CA LYS A 445 -8.23 49.72 12.78
C LYS A 445 -9.26 48.64 12.43
N SER A 446 -9.07 47.43 12.96
CA SER A 446 -10.12 46.40 12.97
C SER A 446 -11.12 46.72 14.07
N CYS A 447 -12.38 46.55 13.74
CA CYS A 447 -13.52 46.41 14.65
C CYS A 447 -14.19 45.07 14.34
N ILE A 448 -14.92 44.52 15.30
CA ILE A 448 -15.65 43.24 15.15
C ILE A 448 -17.17 43.49 15.20
N TYR A 449 -17.57 44.71 15.55
CA TYR A 449 -18.93 45.20 15.62
C TYR A 449 -18.91 46.71 15.29
N ASP A 450 -19.48 47.12 14.16
CA ASP A 450 -19.71 48.51 13.73
C ASP A 450 -21.11 48.55 13.10
N ARG A 451 -22.13 48.49 13.97
CA ARG A 451 -23.49 48.05 13.59
C ARG A 451 -24.23 48.98 12.63
N ASP A 452 -23.80 50.23 12.52
CA ASP A 452 -24.38 51.23 11.61
C ASP A 452 -23.39 51.79 10.57
N ASN A 453 -22.17 51.23 10.55
CA ASN A 453 -21.09 51.47 9.58
C ASN A 453 -20.64 52.95 9.53
N ASP A 454 -20.59 53.62 10.68
CA ASP A 454 -20.08 54.99 10.81
C ASP A 454 -18.54 55.04 10.89
N GLY A 455 -17.91 53.93 11.31
CA GLY A 455 -16.46 53.77 11.44
C GLY A 455 -15.93 53.79 12.87
N PHE A 456 -16.77 53.65 13.90
CA PHE A 456 -16.36 53.37 15.27
C PHE A 456 -16.85 51.98 15.74
N ASP A 457 -16.18 51.39 16.74
CA ASP A 457 -16.51 50.03 17.22
C ASP A 457 -17.59 50.12 18.31
N ASP A 458 -18.60 49.24 18.31
CA ASP A 458 -19.72 49.19 19.29
C ASP A 458 -19.27 49.25 20.78
N LEU A 459 -18.01 48.95 21.09
CA LEU A 459 -17.43 48.99 22.45
C LEU A 459 -16.73 50.32 22.82
N GLU A 460 -16.37 51.14 21.83
CA GLU A 460 -15.77 52.47 21.99
C GLU A 460 -16.75 53.61 21.66
N ASP A 461 -17.71 53.34 20.78
CA ASP A 461 -18.81 54.23 20.44
C ASP A 461 -19.83 54.34 21.60
N GLN A 462 -20.25 55.58 21.88
CA GLN A 462 -21.29 55.89 22.88
C GLN A 462 -22.72 55.88 22.30
N PHE A 463 -22.90 55.79 20.98
CA PHE A 463 -24.19 55.73 20.28
C PHE A 463 -24.32 54.61 19.21
N PRO A 464 -24.11 53.29 19.51
CA PRO A 464 -24.01 52.19 18.51
C PRO A 464 -25.31 51.76 17.77
N ASP A 465 -26.17 52.72 17.43
CA ASP A 465 -27.38 52.62 16.62
C ASP A 465 -27.73 53.97 15.91
N GLU A 466 -26.84 54.98 15.92
CA GLU A 466 -27.00 56.29 15.26
C GLU A 466 -25.67 56.74 14.57
N PRO A 467 -25.50 56.50 13.24
CA PRO A 467 -24.23 56.64 12.50
C PRO A 467 -23.85 58.10 12.17
N THR A 468 -24.02 58.97 13.15
CA THR A 468 -23.68 60.40 13.08
C THR A 468 -23.17 60.96 14.41
N GLN A 469 -23.11 60.16 15.48
CA GLN A 469 -22.59 60.50 16.81
C GLN A 469 -21.72 59.36 17.32
N TRP A 470 -20.61 59.66 17.98
CA TRP A 470 -19.69 58.63 18.48
C TRP A 470 -19.00 58.94 19.83
N VAL A 471 -19.12 60.18 20.31
CA VAL A 471 -18.58 60.64 21.61
C VAL A 471 -19.61 61.55 22.27
N ASP A 472 -19.71 61.41 23.58
CA ASP A 472 -20.39 62.25 24.56
C ASP A 472 -19.32 62.60 25.61
N ALA A 473 -18.93 63.88 25.72
CA ALA A 473 -17.75 64.29 26.49
C ALA A 473 -18.04 64.71 27.94
N ASP A 474 -19.28 65.07 28.28
CA ASP A 474 -19.73 65.48 29.62
C ASP A 474 -20.67 64.48 30.31
N GLU A 475 -21.05 63.39 29.62
CA GLU A 475 -21.95 62.31 30.07
C GLU A 475 -23.43 62.74 30.17
N ASP A 476 -23.85 63.67 29.31
CA ASP A 476 -25.18 64.28 29.26
C ASP A 476 -26.24 63.44 28.50
N GLY A 477 -25.81 62.59 27.57
CA GLY A 477 -26.65 61.77 26.70
C GLY A 477 -26.88 62.35 25.28
N LYS A 478 -26.10 63.35 24.85
CA LYS A 478 -26.10 63.92 23.49
C LYS A 478 -24.68 63.92 22.92
N GLY A 479 -24.56 63.55 21.65
CA GLY A 479 -23.24 63.43 21.02
C GLY A 479 -22.59 64.77 20.64
N ASP A 480 -21.27 64.83 20.83
CA ASP A 480 -20.38 65.96 20.55
C ASP A 480 -20.44 66.48 19.12
N ASN A 481 -20.85 65.68 18.13
CA ASN A 481 -20.80 66.09 16.73
C ASN A 481 -21.91 67.10 16.40
N PRO A 482 -21.61 68.39 16.16
CA PRO A 482 -22.61 69.42 15.93
C PRO A 482 -23.21 69.36 14.50
N LEU A 483 -22.79 68.39 13.70
CA LEU A 483 -23.36 68.06 12.39
C LEU A 483 -24.19 66.76 12.42
N GLY A 484 -24.13 66.00 13.51
CA GLY A 484 -24.88 64.76 13.69
C GLY A 484 -26.34 64.99 14.09
N TYR A 485 -27.09 63.89 14.18
CA TYR A 485 -28.46 63.92 14.69
C TYR A 485 -28.46 64.13 16.21
N ASN A 486 -29.38 64.96 16.71
CA ASN A 486 -29.54 65.28 18.13
C ASN A 486 -28.25 65.71 18.88
N GLY A 487 -27.26 66.27 18.16
CA GLY A 487 -26.00 66.70 18.76
C GLY A 487 -26.15 67.81 19.79
N ASP A 488 -25.18 67.89 20.69
CA ASP A 488 -25.25 68.69 21.89
C ASP A 488 -25.41 70.23 21.65
N PRO A 489 -26.31 70.91 22.40
CA PRO A 489 -26.40 72.38 22.46
C PRO A 489 -25.33 73.13 23.29
N SER A 490 -24.68 72.52 24.28
CA SER A 490 -23.85 73.19 25.30
C SER A 490 -22.62 72.36 25.72
N MET A 491 -21.58 72.29 24.88
CA MET A 491 -20.47 71.37 25.14
C MET A 491 -19.74 71.70 26.46
N ASN A 492 -19.59 70.69 27.33
CA ASN A 492 -18.97 70.74 28.66
C ASN A 492 -19.87 71.48 29.71
N ASP A 493 -21.13 71.05 29.82
CA ASP A 493 -22.23 71.59 30.68
C ASP A 493 -23.23 70.43 30.97
N ARG A 494 -22.86 69.52 31.89
CA ARG A 494 -23.50 68.19 32.04
C ARG A 494 -25.00 68.27 32.30
N ASP A 495 -25.45 69.17 33.16
CA ASP A 495 -26.85 69.26 33.55
C ASP A 495 -27.68 70.26 32.72
N ASN A 496 -27.02 70.97 31.80
CA ASN A 496 -27.58 71.92 30.82
C ASN A 496 -28.26 73.13 31.48
N ASP A 497 -27.85 73.57 32.67
CA ASP A 497 -28.34 74.82 33.28
C ASP A 497 -27.83 76.09 32.54
N GLY A 498 -26.69 75.97 31.85
CA GLY A 498 -26.06 77.04 31.06
C GLY A 498 -24.78 77.64 31.68
N TYR A 499 -24.30 77.11 32.80
CA TYR A 499 -22.96 77.33 33.35
C TYR A 499 -22.08 76.09 33.09
N PRO A 500 -20.90 76.23 32.46
CA PRO A 500 -20.09 75.06 32.09
C PRO A 500 -19.40 74.41 33.28
N ASP A 501 -19.26 73.07 33.24
CA ASP A 501 -18.44 72.27 34.14
C ASP A 501 -16.99 72.84 34.22
N PRO A 502 -16.34 72.83 35.38
CA PRO A 502 -14.97 73.31 35.51
C PRO A 502 -13.96 72.54 34.64
N MET A 503 -13.25 73.25 33.75
CA MET A 503 -12.20 72.67 32.88
C MET A 503 -10.91 72.25 33.61
N GLU A 504 -10.85 72.38 34.94
CA GLU A 504 -9.76 71.92 35.80
C GLU A 504 -10.37 71.15 36.98
N GLU A 505 -9.83 69.97 37.30
CA GLU A 505 -10.33 69.08 38.36
C GLU A 505 -10.21 69.75 39.75
N TYR A 506 -11.26 70.47 40.16
CA TYR A 506 -11.35 71.03 41.51
C TYR A 506 -11.77 69.95 42.51
N PRO A 507 -11.17 69.92 43.70
CA PRO A 507 -11.48 68.90 44.68
C PRO A 507 -12.88 69.12 45.27
N GLU A 508 -13.68 68.06 45.37
CA GLU A 508 -14.84 68.03 46.24
C GLU A 508 -14.43 68.47 47.66
N MET A 509 -15.15 69.45 48.21
CA MET A 509 -15.16 69.72 49.63
C MET A 509 -16.44 69.18 50.26
N THR A 510 -16.32 68.70 51.49
CA THR A 510 -17.45 68.22 52.29
C THR A 510 -17.62 69.11 53.51
N TYR A 511 -18.72 69.84 53.56
CA TYR A 511 -19.12 70.56 54.76
C TYR A 511 -19.92 69.66 55.70
N LEU A 512 -19.93 70.02 56.99
CA LEU A 512 -20.68 69.33 58.03
C LEU A 512 -21.43 70.38 58.85
N ASP A 513 -22.75 70.46 58.61
CA ASP A 513 -23.66 71.40 59.25
C ASP A 513 -23.54 71.28 60.80
N PRO A 514 -23.14 72.35 61.51
CA PRO A 514 -22.91 72.30 62.95
C PRO A 514 -24.16 72.02 63.80
N ASP A 515 -25.36 72.32 63.30
CA ASP A 515 -26.63 72.26 64.03
C ASP A 515 -27.54 71.10 63.60
N SER A 516 -27.57 70.73 62.31
CA SER A 516 -28.27 69.52 61.83
C SER A 516 -27.40 68.26 61.89
N GLY A 517 -26.10 68.39 61.64
CA GLY A 517 -25.16 67.27 61.52
C GLY A 517 -25.22 66.52 60.19
N GLU A 518 -25.89 67.07 59.17
CA GLU A 518 -25.88 66.55 57.80
C GLU A 518 -24.57 66.97 57.08
N ALA A 519 -24.20 66.20 56.06
CA ALA A 519 -23.00 66.44 55.25
C ALA A 519 -23.42 66.89 53.84
N ARG A 520 -22.85 68.00 53.37
CA ARG A 520 -23.07 68.57 52.02
C ARG A 520 -21.78 68.49 51.22
N THR A 521 -21.88 68.41 49.90
CA THR A 521 -20.73 68.25 48.98
C THR A 521 -20.87 69.18 47.78
N CYS A 522 -19.78 69.86 47.46
CA CYS A 522 -19.66 70.84 46.37
C CYS A 522 -18.19 70.93 45.93
N LEU A 523 -17.91 71.56 44.79
CA LEU A 523 -16.54 71.77 44.32
C LEU A 523 -15.87 72.97 45.02
N ASP A 524 -14.62 72.84 45.50
CA ASP A 524 -13.83 73.94 46.11
C ASP A 524 -13.31 74.92 45.03
N ILE A 525 -14.24 75.58 44.33
CA ILE A 525 -13.92 76.51 43.26
C ILE A 525 -13.30 77.79 43.85
N PRO A 526 -12.17 78.29 43.29
CA PRO A 526 -11.60 79.56 43.70
C PRO A 526 -12.59 80.72 43.53
N SER A 527 -12.77 81.56 44.56
CA SER A 527 -13.74 82.67 44.59
C SER A 527 -13.47 83.86 43.65
N ILE A 528 -12.74 83.61 42.56
CA ILE A 528 -12.61 84.46 41.37
C ILE A 528 -13.37 83.89 40.15
N LEU A 529 -13.87 82.66 40.26
CA LEU A 529 -14.62 81.92 39.22
C LEU A 529 -16.09 81.65 39.62
N TRP A 530 -16.49 81.98 40.85
CA TRP A 530 -17.88 81.92 41.31
C TRP A 530 -18.83 82.71 40.39
N GLY A 531 -19.89 82.03 39.92
CA GLY A 531 -20.82 82.56 38.91
C GLY A 531 -20.25 82.66 37.49
N ILE A 532 -19.24 81.84 37.16
CA ILE A 532 -18.63 81.72 35.81
C ILE A 532 -18.48 80.24 35.42
N GLU A 533 -18.01 79.41 36.33
CA GLU A 533 -17.90 77.94 36.24
C GLU A 533 -18.78 77.34 37.34
N ASP A 534 -19.38 76.18 37.08
CA ASP A 534 -20.36 75.60 37.99
C ASP A 534 -19.74 74.85 39.19
N ALA A 535 -20.27 75.12 40.39
CA ALA A 535 -19.90 74.48 41.65
C ALA A 535 -20.66 73.17 41.97
N PHE A 536 -21.74 72.84 41.24
CA PHE A 536 -22.56 71.64 41.47
C PHE A 536 -22.99 70.89 40.16
N PRO A 537 -22.06 70.35 39.32
CA PRO A 537 -22.34 69.87 37.94
C PRO A 537 -23.30 68.68 37.71
N ASP A 538 -24.11 68.32 38.70
CA ASP A 538 -25.15 67.31 38.63
C ASP A 538 -26.53 67.86 39.12
N ASN A 539 -26.70 69.19 39.22
CA ASN A 539 -27.86 69.84 39.87
C ASN A 539 -28.27 71.18 39.20
N PRO A 540 -29.15 71.16 38.17
CA PRO A 540 -29.45 72.30 37.29
C PRO A 540 -30.43 73.30 37.93
N SER A 541 -30.06 73.80 39.10
CA SER A 541 -30.82 74.70 39.97
C SER A 541 -29.92 75.40 41.00
N GLU A 542 -28.66 74.98 41.20
CA GLU A 542 -27.68 75.65 42.06
C GLU A 542 -26.32 75.68 41.36
N TRP A 543 -25.70 76.85 41.21
CA TRP A 543 -24.41 76.99 40.52
C TRP A 543 -23.32 77.74 41.31
N SER A 544 -23.58 78.03 42.59
CA SER A 544 -22.76 78.94 43.41
C SER A 544 -22.96 78.64 44.91
N ASP A 545 -21.86 78.76 45.66
CA ASP A 545 -21.75 78.58 47.12
C ASP A 545 -20.82 79.69 47.65
N TRP A 546 -21.39 80.72 48.26
CA TRP A 546 -20.66 81.95 48.62
C TRP A 546 -19.97 81.93 49.99
N ASP A 547 -20.52 81.23 51.00
CA ASP A 547 -19.91 81.16 52.34
C ASP A 547 -18.97 79.95 52.52
N ARG A 548 -19.13 78.92 51.67
CA ARG A 548 -18.44 77.61 51.65
C ARG A 548 -19.00 76.58 52.63
N ASP A 549 -20.32 76.55 52.78
CA ASP A 549 -21.15 75.54 53.46
C ASP A 549 -21.57 74.37 52.52
N CYS A 550 -21.35 74.46 51.20
CA CYS A 550 -21.89 73.53 50.20
C CYS A 550 -23.43 73.44 50.18
N LEU A 551 -24.14 74.49 50.61
CA LEU A 551 -25.51 74.75 50.22
C LEU A 551 -25.50 75.77 49.07
N GLY A 552 -26.40 75.63 48.10
CA GLY A 552 -26.43 76.53 46.94
C GLY A 552 -27.09 77.85 47.27
N ASP A 553 -26.59 78.95 46.69
CA ASP A 553 -27.07 80.33 46.90
C ASP A 553 -28.58 80.54 46.57
N ASN A 554 -29.29 79.60 45.92
CA ASN A 554 -30.76 79.69 45.71
C ASN A 554 -31.59 78.95 46.77
N ILE A 555 -30.97 78.12 47.61
CA ILE A 555 -31.61 77.33 48.67
C ILE A 555 -31.10 77.67 50.08
N ASP A 556 -29.91 78.25 50.23
CA ASP A 556 -29.50 78.86 51.49
C ASP A 556 -30.33 80.11 51.82
N ASN A 557 -30.20 80.58 53.05
CA ASN A 557 -30.95 81.69 53.63
C ASN A 557 -30.07 82.58 54.54
N ASP A 558 -28.74 82.43 54.53
CA ASP A 558 -27.75 83.20 55.34
C ASP A 558 -26.39 83.20 54.57
N ASP A 559 -26.38 83.69 53.32
CA ASP A 559 -25.34 83.49 52.28
C ASP A 559 -23.89 83.95 52.63
N ASP A 560 -23.63 84.43 53.85
CA ASP A 560 -22.30 84.76 54.37
C ASP A 560 -22.03 84.25 55.81
N ASN A 561 -23.00 83.53 56.41
CA ASN A 561 -22.97 82.91 57.73
C ASN A 561 -22.65 83.87 58.90
N ASP A 562 -22.99 85.17 58.81
CA ASP A 562 -22.90 86.09 59.97
C ASP A 562 -24.00 85.87 61.03
N GLY A 563 -25.03 85.09 60.68
CA GLY A 563 -26.17 84.73 61.53
C GLY A 563 -27.35 85.69 61.36
N SER A 564 -27.46 86.30 60.18
CA SER A 564 -28.43 87.31 59.79
C SER A 564 -28.98 86.97 58.42
N SER A 565 -30.06 86.17 58.37
CA SER A 565 -30.62 85.70 57.09
C SER A 565 -30.81 86.81 56.05
N ASP A 566 -30.60 86.51 54.77
CA ASP A 566 -30.61 87.47 53.63
C ASP A 566 -31.90 88.29 53.60
N MET A 567 -33.02 87.70 54.01
CA MET A 567 -34.31 88.40 54.09
C MET A 567 -34.39 89.42 55.24
N GLU A 568 -33.66 89.23 56.35
CA GLU A 568 -33.47 90.25 57.40
C GLU A 568 -32.43 91.30 56.98
N GLU A 569 -31.33 90.90 56.32
CA GLU A 569 -30.31 91.78 55.71
C GLU A 569 -30.92 92.73 54.66
N LEU A 570 -31.65 92.20 53.68
CA LEU A 570 -32.35 92.92 52.61
C LEU A 570 -33.36 93.93 53.17
N VAL A 571 -33.98 93.62 54.32
CA VAL A 571 -34.91 94.51 55.03
C VAL A 571 -34.18 95.57 55.87
N ALA A 572 -32.98 95.27 56.38
CA ALA A 572 -32.11 96.24 57.04
C ALA A 572 -31.41 97.20 56.06
N GLY A 573 -31.17 96.74 54.83
CA GLY A 573 -30.41 97.44 53.79
C GLY A 573 -28.91 97.18 53.86
N THR A 574 -28.54 96.00 54.37
CA THR A 574 -27.19 95.43 54.46
C THR A 574 -26.99 94.42 53.30
N SER A 575 -26.06 93.48 53.38
CA SER A 575 -25.56 92.72 52.23
C SER A 575 -25.22 91.27 52.59
N ALA A 576 -26.15 90.36 52.32
CA ALA A 576 -26.08 88.92 52.57
C ALA A 576 -24.83 88.17 52.08
N PHE A 577 -24.03 88.78 51.19
CA PHE A 577 -22.78 88.24 50.67
C PHE A 577 -21.52 88.84 51.36
N ALA A 578 -21.64 89.44 52.54
CA ALA A 578 -20.61 90.25 53.18
C ALA A 578 -20.72 90.34 54.73
N SER A 579 -20.24 89.28 55.41
CA SER A 579 -20.37 88.93 56.85
C SER A 579 -19.78 89.91 57.90
N GLY A 580 -19.90 91.21 57.66
CA GLY A 580 -19.46 92.30 58.52
C GLY A 580 -20.47 93.44 58.62
N GLU A 581 -21.68 93.30 58.07
CA GLU A 581 -22.67 94.38 57.98
C GLU A 581 -23.90 94.24 58.92
N THR A 582 -24.02 93.19 59.76
CA THR A 582 -25.06 92.95 60.82
C THR A 582 -26.04 94.11 61.20
N PRO A 583 -27.37 93.85 61.28
CA PRO A 583 -28.38 94.83 61.71
C PRO A 583 -28.26 95.31 63.19
N TRP A 584 -28.70 96.55 63.47
CA TRP A 584 -28.38 97.25 64.73
C TRP A 584 -29.38 97.07 65.90
N GLY A 585 -28.88 96.57 67.04
CA GLY A 585 -29.62 96.36 68.30
C GLY A 585 -30.05 97.64 69.08
N GLY A 586 -30.93 97.46 70.07
CA GLY A 586 -31.74 98.53 70.68
C GLY A 586 -31.16 99.26 71.91
N VAL A 587 -32.05 99.98 72.63
CA VAL A 587 -31.69 100.84 73.77
C VAL A 587 -32.50 100.51 75.02
N TRP A 588 -31.80 100.28 76.13
CA TRP A 588 -32.33 99.77 77.40
C TRP A 588 -32.79 100.88 78.36
N VAL A 589 -33.94 100.70 79.04
CA VAL A 589 -34.52 101.70 79.96
C VAL A 589 -34.33 101.31 81.44
N PRO A 590 -33.53 102.04 82.25
CA PRO A 590 -33.27 101.67 83.64
C PRO A 590 -34.52 101.72 84.53
N GLY A 591 -34.99 100.54 84.97
CA GLY A 591 -36.09 100.40 85.94
C GLY A 591 -37.26 99.52 85.47
N ALA A 592 -37.29 99.14 84.20
CA ALA A 592 -38.14 98.07 83.68
C ALA A 592 -37.30 97.22 82.72
N ASN A 593 -37.35 95.89 82.86
CA ASN A 593 -36.59 94.98 81.98
C ASN A 593 -37.31 94.83 80.63
N VAL A 594 -37.33 95.90 79.85
CA VAL A 594 -37.90 95.97 78.50
C VAL A 594 -37.00 96.88 77.67
N GLU A 595 -36.60 96.39 76.50
CA GLU A 595 -35.87 97.15 75.49
C GLU A 595 -36.88 97.70 74.47
N LEU A 596 -36.65 98.90 73.92
CA LEU A 596 -37.59 99.56 73.01
C LEU A 596 -36.93 99.80 71.65
N GLY A 597 -37.53 99.23 70.60
CA GLY A 597 -37.04 99.35 69.22
C GLY A 597 -37.36 100.70 68.58
N ALA A 598 -36.69 101.01 67.47
CA ALA A 598 -36.85 102.27 66.75
C ALA A 598 -38.32 102.56 66.33
N TRP A 599 -39.08 101.52 66.00
CA TRP A 599 -40.48 101.62 65.59
C TRP A 599 -41.44 102.08 66.70
N ASP A 600 -41.20 101.72 67.96
CA ASP A 600 -42.02 102.17 69.10
C ASP A 600 -41.90 103.69 69.32
N LEU A 601 -40.72 104.26 69.06
CA LEU A 601 -40.46 105.71 69.20
C LEU A 601 -41.17 106.53 68.11
N ILE A 602 -41.32 105.99 66.90
CA ILE A 602 -41.96 106.69 65.77
C ILE A 602 -43.49 106.74 65.94
N GLY A 603 -44.11 105.68 66.49
CA GLY A 603 -45.56 105.59 66.67
C GLY A 603 -46.19 106.68 67.55
N ILE A 604 -45.42 107.27 68.47
CA ILE A 604 -45.92 108.25 69.46
C ILE A 604 -46.11 109.67 68.88
N LEU A 605 -45.40 110.03 67.80
CA LEU A 605 -45.30 111.42 67.33
C LEU A 605 -46.17 111.80 66.12
N VAL A 606 -46.70 110.82 65.35
CA VAL A 606 -47.38 111.07 64.06
C VAL A 606 -48.84 110.54 64.03
N GLY A 607 -49.48 110.39 65.20
CA GLY A 607 -50.75 109.65 65.35
C GLY A 607 -52.05 110.26 64.81
N VAL A 608 -52.03 111.29 63.96
CA VAL A 608 -53.24 112.01 63.48
C VAL A 608 -53.71 111.59 62.08
N PRO A 609 -52.86 111.50 61.03
CA PRO A 609 -53.28 111.01 59.72
C PRO A 609 -53.80 109.57 59.75
N SER A 610 -53.23 108.74 60.62
CA SER A 610 -53.50 107.30 60.73
C SER A 610 -54.97 106.98 61.02
N VAL A 611 -55.66 107.80 61.82
CA VAL A 611 -57.09 107.58 62.14
C VAL A 611 -57.99 107.89 60.94
N LEU A 612 -57.66 108.91 60.15
CA LEU A 612 -58.38 109.22 58.90
C LEU A 612 -58.09 108.16 57.83
N TYR A 613 -56.85 107.67 57.76
CA TYR A 613 -56.45 106.59 56.86
C TYR A 613 -57.18 105.27 57.19
N LEU A 614 -57.18 104.85 58.46
CA LEU A 614 -57.92 103.67 58.90
C LEU A 614 -59.44 103.82 58.71
N GLY A 615 -59.99 105.02 58.90
CA GLY A 615 -61.39 105.31 58.59
C GLY A 615 -61.71 105.18 57.10
N PHE A 616 -60.86 105.71 56.23
CA PHE A 616 -60.97 105.57 54.77
C PHE A 616 -60.81 104.11 54.31
N ALA A 617 -59.87 103.37 54.90
CA ALA A 617 -59.72 101.93 54.70
C ALA A 617 -61.04 101.21 55.04
N PHE A 618 -61.50 101.28 56.30
CA PHE A 618 -62.73 100.61 56.75
C PHE A 618 -63.97 100.94 55.91
N VAL A 619 -64.15 102.20 55.48
CA VAL A 619 -65.33 102.62 54.69
C VAL A 619 -65.25 102.19 53.22
N THR A 620 -64.05 101.95 52.68
CA THR A 620 -63.88 101.54 51.26
C THR A 620 -63.52 100.07 51.06
N ARG A 621 -63.05 99.38 52.11
CA ARG A 621 -62.57 97.98 52.11
C ARG A 621 -63.49 97.03 51.36
N ASP A 622 -64.73 96.89 51.83
CA ASP A 622 -65.67 95.88 51.35
C ASP A 622 -66.03 96.12 49.87
N ARG A 623 -65.96 97.38 49.40
CA ARG A 623 -66.16 97.77 47.99
C ARG A 623 -64.91 97.61 47.12
N ARG A 624 -63.70 97.52 47.71
CA ARG A 624 -62.49 97.09 46.98
C ARG A 624 -62.43 95.57 46.87
N ALA A 625 -62.77 94.85 47.95
CA ALA A 625 -62.82 93.39 47.94
C ALA A 625 -63.72 92.87 46.82
N MET A 626 -64.96 93.35 46.72
CA MET A 626 -65.86 92.99 45.60
C MET A 626 -65.34 93.41 44.22
N ARG A 627 -64.50 94.46 44.10
CA ARG A 627 -63.90 94.86 42.81
C ARG A 627 -62.81 93.87 42.40
N TYR A 628 -61.92 93.49 43.31
CA TYR A 628 -60.89 92.50 43.04
C TYR A 628 -61.49 91.10 42.81
N GLU A 629 -62.64 90.80 43.42
CA GLU A 629 -63.40 89.57 43.17
C GLU A 629 -64.03 89.55 41.75
N ASP A 630 -64.60 90.67 41.28
CA ASP A 630 -65.05 90.86 39.88
C ASP A 630 -63.86 90.75 38.90
N GLU A 631 -62.75 91.44 39.18
CA GLU A 631 -61.56 91.48 38.32
C GLU A 631 -60.87 90.12 38.21
N LEU A 632 -60.83 89.32 39.28
CA LEU A 632 -60.38 87.93 39.23
C LEU A 632 -61.32 87.06 38.37
N LEU A 633 -62.65 87.24 38.48
CA LEU A 633 -63.65 86.40 37.80
C LEU A 633 -63.74 86.62 36.28
N ASP A 634 -63.39 87.81 35.79
CA ASP A 634 -63.32 88.15 34.37
C ASP A 634 -61.91 87.89 33.74
N CYS A 635 -60.94 87.41 34.52
CA CYS A 635 -59.56 87.17 34.07
C CYS A 635 -59.43 85.94 33.15
N GLU A 636 -58.71 86.08 32.03
CA GLU A 636 -58.51 85.01 31.03
C GLU A 636 -57.05 84.52 30.87
N ASP A 637 -56.06 85.15 31.53
CA ASP A 637 -54.62 84.87 31.37
C ASP A 637 -53.83 84.89 32.70
N VAL A 638 -52.77 84.10 32.80
CA VAL A 638 -51.93 83.95 34.02
C VAL A 638 -51.24 85.28 34.38
N VAL A 639 -50.73 86.01 33.37
CA VAL A 639 -50.00 87.27 33.58
C VAL A 639 -50.93 88.40 34.07
N GLU A 640 -52.22 88.35 33.72
CA GLU A 640 -53.22 89.27 34.26
C GLU A 640 -53.68 88.84 35.67
N LEU A 641 -53.80 87.53 35.93
CA LEU A 641 -54.12 86.98 37.26
C LEU A 641 -53.08 87.40 38.31
N GLU A 642 -51.80 87.31 37.97
CA GLU A 642 -50.67 87.69 38.82
C GLU A 642 -50.67 89.20 39.12
N GLN A 643 -50.86 90.04 38.10
CA GLN A 643 -50.99 91.50 38.28
C GLN A 643 -52.18 91.89 39.16
N ILE A 644 -53.30 91.18 39.07
CA ILE A 644 -54.45 91.38 39.96
C ILE A 644 -54.09 90.97 41.39
N SER A 645 -53.38 89.84 41.58
CA SER A 645 -52.95 89.37 42.90
C SER A 645 -51.99 90.34 43.61
N GLU A 646 -50.91 90.80 42.95
CA GLU A 646 -50.04 91.86 43.47
C GLU A 646 -50.85 93.08 43.94
N SER A 647 -51.88 93.46 43.17
CA SER A 647 -52.62 94.69 43.39
C SER A 647 -53.49 94.64 44.66
N TYR A 648 -54.00 93.47 45.05
CA TYR A 648 -54.74 93.29 46.29
C TYR A 648 -53.85 92.87 47.47
N GLU A 649 -52.73 92.19 47.24
CA GLU A 649 -51.72 91.93 48.27
C GLU A 649 -51.09 93.23 48.78
N ARG A 650 -50.67 94.12 47.87
CA ARG A 650 -50.23 95.47 48.24
C ARG A 650 -51.32 96.24 49.01
N ALA A 651 -52.60 95.97 48.73
CA ALA A 651 -53.72 96.53 49.50
C ALA A 651 -53.93 95.86 50.89
N LEU A 652 -53.54 94.59 51.08
CA LEU A 652 -53.49 93.92 52.39
C LEU A 652 -52.35 94.47 53.24
N MET A 653 -51.13 94.57 52.69
CA MET A 653 -49.96 95.16 53.36
C MET A 653 -50.26 96.60 53.83
N MET A 654 -50.87 97.41 52.97
CA MET A 654 -51.33 98.77 53.29
C MET A 654 -52.53 98.84 54.24
N ARG A 655 -53.05 97.72 54.75
CA ARG A 655 -54.25 97.60 55.63
C ARG A 655 -55.52 98.24 55.04
N LEU A 656 -55.60 98.31 53.70
CA LEU A 656 -56.78 98.76 52.96
C LEU A 656 -57.80 97.62 52.78
N LEU A 657 -57.29 96.38 52.69
CA LEU A 657 -58.03 95.14 52.86
C LEU A 657 -57.85 94.58 54.28
N GLY A 658 -58.73 93.67 54.68
CA GLY A 658 -58.61 92.94 55.95
C GLY A 658 -58.24 91.48 55.71
N PRO A 659 -57.55 90.78 56.64
CA PRO A 659 -57.04 89.42 56.40
C PRO A 659 -58.07 88.40 55.90
N HIS A 660 -59.31 88.46 56.41
CA HIS A 660 -60.41 87.59 55.96
C HIS A 660 -60.84 87.87 54.49
N HIS A 661 -60.63 89.08 53.97
CA HIS A 661 -60.85 89.37 52.55
C HIS A 661 -59.70 88.86 51.68
N GLY A 662 -58.45 88.89 52.17
CA GLY A 662 -57.31 88.25 51.51
C GLY A 662 -57.51 86.74 51.38
N LEU A 663 -57.81 86.06 52.49
CA LEU A 663 -58.17 84.64 52.54
C LEU A 663 -59.43 84.27 51.71
N MET A 664 -60.21 85.25 51.28
CA MET A 664 -61.33 85.06 50.36
C MET A 664 -60.89 85.19 48.91
N LEU A 665 -60.13 86.25 48.59
CA LEU A 665 -59.57 86.50 47.25
C LEU A 665 -58.58 85.42 46.82
N GLU A 666 -57.68 84.98 47.71
CA GLU A 666 -56.76 83.85 47.44
C GLU A 666 -57.52 82.54 47.11
N ARG A 667 -58.68 82.33 47.74
CA ARG A 667 -59.57 81.18 47.43
C ARG A 667 -60.37 81.35 46.14
N VAL A 668 -60.36 82.53 45.53
CA VAL A 668 -60.89 82.78 44.19
C VAL A 668 -59.76 82.65 43.17
N ARG A 669 -58.63 83.35 43.38
CA ARG A 669 -57.39 83.25 42.59
C ARG A 669 -57.00 81.79 42.34
N SER A 670 -56.70 81.03 43.38
CA SER A 670 -56.27 79.61 43.28
C SER A 670 -57.27 78.68 42.58
N ARG A 671 -58.55 79.06 42.45
CA ARG A 671 -59.54 78.31 41.65
C ARG A 671 -59.58 78.70 40.18
N ILE A 672 -59.10 79.89 39.86
CA ILE A 672 -59.05 80.46 38.51
C ILE A 672 -57.70 80.12 37.87
N GLU A 673 -56.62 80.20 38.64
CA GLU A 673 -55.28 79.65 38.38
C GLU A 673 -55.39 78.21 37.82
N VAL A 674 -55.93 77.28 38.62
CA VAL A 674 -56.20 75.89 38.22
C VAL A 674 -57.16 75.77 37.02
N GLN A 675 -58.07 76.74 36.80
CA GLN A 675 -58.97 76.74 35.62
C GLN A 675 -58.34 77.31 34.34
N ILE A 676 -57.22 78.02 34.45
CA ILE A 676 -56.40 78.49 33.34
C ILE A 676 -55.39 77.40 32.98
N GLU A 677 -54.66 76.86 33.96
CA GLU A 677 -53.70 75.75 33.80
C GLU A 677 -54.36 74.53 33.14
N THR A 678 -55.47 74.03 33.69
CA THR A 678 -56.16 72.84 33.16
C THR A 678 -56.86 73.06 31.82
N ARG A 679 -56.78 74.26 31.22
CA ARG A 679 -57.48 74.60 29.97
C ARG A 679 -56.69 74.45 28.69
N GLY A 680 -55.36 74.62 28.71
CA GLY A 680 -54.49 74.42 27.53
C GLY A 680 -55.00 75.06 26.22
N GLY A 681 -55.51 76.30 26.27
CA GLY A 681 -56.08 77.00 25.10
C GLY A 681 -57.45 76.50 24.60
N GLY A 682 -58.14 75.65 25.35
CA GLY A 682 -59.42 75.03 24.97
C GLY A 682 -60.68 75.90 25.19
N ILE A 683 -61.67 75.71 24.30
CA ILE A 683 -62.93 76.48 24.25
C ILE A 683 -63.77 76.31 25.54
N ARG A 684 -64.41 77.41 25.97
CA ARG A 684 -65.10 77.55 27.27
C ARG A 684 -66.23 76.52 27.48
N PRO A 685 -66.41 75.99 28.70
CA PRO A 685 -67.63 75.25 29.07
C PRO A 685 -68.92 76.05 28.89
N ALA A 686 -68.86 77.38 28.95
CA ALA A 686 -69.98 78.26 28.62
C ALA A 686 -70.45 78.10 27.15
N ASP A 687 -69.51 77.85 26.23
CA ASP A 687 -69.81 77.60 24.82
C ASP A 687 -70.20 76.14 24.55
N ILE A 688 -69.67 75.18 25.33
CA ILE A 688 -70.17 73.79 25.35
C ILE A 688 -71.66 73.78 25.76
N VAL A 689 -72.04 74.56 26.77
CA VAL A 689 -73.44 74.77 27.15
C VAL A 689 -74.21 75.52 26.07
N ALA A 690 -73.62 76.51 25.38
CA ALA A 690 -74.27 77.24 24.29
C ALA A 690 -74.61 76.35 23.08
N ASP A 691 -73.70 75.49 22.62
CA ASP A 691 -73.95 74.59 21.49
C ASP A 691 -74.87 73.40 21.87
N ALA A 692 -74.74 72.88 23.10
CA ALA A 692 -75.67 71.87 23.64
C ALA A 692 -77.12 72.41 23.75
N VAL A 693 -77.29 73.67 24.16
CA VAL A 693 -78.61 74.34 24.19
C VAL A 693 -79.08 74.76 22.80
N GLY A 694 -78.16 75.08 21.88
CA GLY A 694 -78.46 75.43 20.48
C GLY A 694 -79.13 74.29 19.70
N LYS A 695 -78.81 73.03 20.01
CA LYS A 695 -79.25 71.85 19.25
C LYS A 695 -80.53 71.15 19.77
N ASN A 696 -81.17 71.65 20.83
CA ASN A 696 -82.44 71.09 21.35
C ASN A 696 -83.56 72.14 21.49
N SER A 697 -84.22 72.47 20.36
CA SER A 697 -85.22 73.54 20.34
C SER A 697 -86.61 73.12 20.84
N LYS A 698 -87.14 73.84 21.86
CA LYS A 698 -88.59 74.04 22.17
C LYS A 698 -89.39 72.75 22.51
N LYS A 699 -89.77 72.48 23.77
CA LYS A 699 -90.64 73.29 24.67
C LYS A 699 -90.67 72.72 26.10
N ALA A 700 -91.05 73.55 27.08
CA ALA A 700 -91.35 73.17 28.47
C ALA A 700 -92.86 72.86 28.69
N PRO A 701 -93.39 72.64 29.92
CA PRO A 701 -92.77 72.21 31.21
C PRO A 701 -93.57 71.09 31.96
N LYS A 702 -93.03 70.49 33.05
CA LYS A 702 -93.61 70.51 34.44
C LYS A 702 -93.01 69.52 35.47
N ILE A 703 -92.93 70.01 36.72
CA ILE A 703 -92.93 69.35 38.06
C ILE A 703 -94.31 68.72 38.40
N PRO A 704 -94.50 67.97 39.52
CA PRO A 704 -93.58 67.50 40.58
C PRO A 704 -93.56 65.93 40.67
N ASP A 705 -93.39 65.12 41.74
CA ASP A 705 -93.37 65.23 43.23
C ASP A 705 -92.48 64.13 43.91
N ASP A 706 -91.98 64.40 45.14
CA ASP A 706 -91.69 63.56 46.33
C ASP A 706 -90.65 62.38 46.49
N GLU A 707 -90.07 62.40 47.70
CA GLU A 707 -89.70 61.36 48.72
C GLU A 707 -88.90 60.04 48.46
N THR A 708 -87.82 59.93 49.26
CA THR A 708 -87.35 58.78 50.10
C THR A 708 -86.52 57.58 49.57
N ASN A 709 -85.45 57.32 50.36
CA ASN A 709 -84.85 56.06 50.84
C ASN A 709 -84.37 54.93 49.90
N GLU A 710 -83.15 54.46 50.24
CA GLU A 710 -82.70 53.05 50.49
C GLU A 710 -83.02 51.98 49.42
N ASP A 711 -82.10 51.09 49.02
CA ASP A 711 -80.93 50.55 49.75
C ASP A 711 -79.54 51.02 49.25
#